data_AF-A0A2T4VPP1-F1
#
_entry.id   AF-A0A2T4VPP1-F1
#
_cell.length_a   1.000
_cell.length_b   1.000
_cell.length_c   1.000
_cell.angle_alpha   90.00
_cell.angle_beta   90.00
_cell.angle_gamma   90.00
#
_symmetry.space_group_name_H-M   'P 1'
#
loop_
_entity.id
_entity.type
_entity.pdbx_description
1 polymer ?
#
loop_
_entity_poly.entity_id
_entity_poly.type
_entity_poly.pdbx_seq_one_letter_code
_entity_poly.pdbx_strand_id
1 'polypeptide(L)'
;MGVGTTVQALASITDEGLFERLATAILREASPLYASLAHPGVNAAGRTVKAPLDGICFIPGSAPPHLIAVHHTITACKDLEKKWLHDPATVTPRKGPRPNAPPGDVVKTATILAEERKRTPDLRATLVLTTNEEPGEALIRTVEAAARARGIEIDLWSRSRLAHFLDHRPAGQWLRRSFLQIEQELLSPELLHELSRKSLEVHRPPDNAKAWIPRALDTTLEHALRRNVSFLVAGSGLGKSVACHRKLAAHVEAGGFGIVVPHDVVASALTLDQAVTMALRQLHPFRVTVEEATSSLWSPERPLLVVVEDINRSGQTQALVEKIAGWSQSQAAAKGQDGSASHLRLVCPLWPEVLASLEAQTRKRIEPLLVFGGGFSAREGREAVLARARLAGRELSALSAESISRALGHDPLLIALHDFGATPEPERVIGQFVDAALARTAAAERDYPAADYLDALRALAGEMLARREIELVWRQVKGWAGVQGDRLHLLGRLAHEGTLLRLTGPSAAQRLSFRHDRVRDWLLTDAVADLESQNLLQQDVVAEPYFAEVMGAVLASRQTKPSFLESVAEANPLALFHALRLFGEPSLPHHRAVVQALDRWLESPSIHELANRHLRQEALAALAETDSRRVPELVRKLRERTLNGYLARLRNGDLSGGIELCIELEPGTSAPWRDIQIEHAKLRFGAKLGTVLAEFLRREDLDAPARIGALRLAGHIGDPSLAYAVEVCWNADAERGGHLADYLWAFGQCCEDDPARFLGPVCDAWAALSDEEKEDLPSPRDDLAADHLRWAFRRWPPVAALDYFVQRGRQDELRWPITYMLHSIDHPTAVLFVVQELASIQRSLEGTDSFSHFVSSASDEWRRAQSALDLHTLWDACNNQGWFATRRELLDGRLQPPFTAYLWDAARPADELDKMAAEQRPSWIDNFLKTDVLWSEVLGTLVAWLDARRSLTALQIVAMALKYRGTREDLRLLRIYEGMPEEVARQLITDAEFAVRRRTIH
;
A
#
# COMPACT_ATOMS: atom_id res chain seq x y z
N MET A 1 -18.41 -36.80 -9.88
CA MET A 1 -18.79 -37.23 -11.24
C MET A 1 -17.53 -37.16 -12.09
N GLY A 2 -17.18 -38.23 -12.82
CA GLY A 2 -15.90 -38.34 -13.50
C GLY A 2 -15.67 -37.16 -14.45
N VAL A 3 -14.47 -36.58 -14.44
CA VAL A 3 -14.06 -35.51 -15.35
C VAL A 3 -14.00 -36.10 -16.76
N GLY A 4 -15.13 -36.10 -17.45
CA GLY A 4 -15.15 -36.42 -18.87
C GLY A 4 -14.43 -35.32 -19.63
N THR A 5 -13.69 -35.68 -20.67
CA THR A 5 -13.08 -34.67 -21.55
C THR A 5 -14.17 -33.80 -22.19
N THR A 6 -13.88 -32.56 -22.58
CA THR A 6 -14.84 -31.66 -23.23
C THR A 6 -15.53 -32.31 -24.44
N VAL A 7 -14.77 -33.12 -25.18
CA VAL A 7 -15.28 -33.94 -26.29
C VAL A 7 -16.36 -34.94 -25.81
N GLN A 8 -16.14 -35.65 -24.70
CA GLN A 8 -17.13 -36.57 -24.14
C GLN A 8 -18.37 -35.84 -23.63
N ALA A 9 -18.18 -34.67 -23.01
CA ALA A 9 -19.29 -33.85 -22.52
C ALA A 9 -20.17 -33.33 -23.69
N LEU A 10 -19.57 -32.82 -24.77
CA LEU A 10 -20.29 -32.42 -25.98
C LEU A 10 -21.05 -33.59 -26.62
N ALA A 11 -20.40 -34.75 -26.72
CA ALA A 11 -21.02 -35.97 -27.27
C ALA A 11 -22.21 -36.47 -26.43
N SER A 12 -22.23 -36.16 -25.13
CA SER A 12 -23.28 -36.59 -24.20
C SER A 12 -24.51 -35.66 -24.19
N ILE A 13 -24.46 -34.52 -24.91
CA ILE A 13 -25.60 -33.60 -24.99
C ILE A 13 -26.73 -34.26 -25.80
N THR A 14 -27.88 -34.45 -25.15
CA THR A 14 -29.10 -34.98 -25.76
C THR A 14 -30.23 -33.93 -25.87
N ASP A 15 -30.05 -32.77 -25.25
CA ASP A 15 -30.97 -31.62 -25.34
C ASP A 15 -30.55 -30.70 -26.50
N GLU A 16 -31.37 -30.69 -27.55
CA GLU A 16 -31.17 -29.85 -28.75
C GLU A 16 -31.08 -28.36 -28.40
N GLY A 17 -31.93 -27.86 -27.49
CA GLY A 17 -31.95 -26.45 -27.11
C GLY A 17 -30.73 -26.05 -26.27
N LEU A 18 -30.19 -26.97 -25.47
CA LEU A 18 -28.92 -26.76 -24.78
C LEU A 18 -27.75 -26.65 -25.77
N PHE A 19 -27.69 -27.57 -26.74
CA PHE A 19 -26.64 -27.57 -27.77
C PHE A 19 -26.70 -26.32 -28.64
N GLU A 20 -27.89 -25.92 -29.10
CA GLU A 20 -28.12 -24.70 -29.88
C GLU A 20 -27.62 -23.45 -29.16
N ARG A 21 -27.94 -23.30 -27.87
CA ARG A 21 -27.47 -22.16 -27.06
C ARG A 21 -25.95 -22.15 -26.91
N LEU A 22 -25.35 -23.31 -26.62
CA LEU A 22 -23.90 -23.44 -26.49
C LEU A 22 -23.19 -23.13 -27.81
N ALA A 23 -23.64 -23.74 -28.92
CA ALA A 23 -23.06 -23.54 -30.24
C ALA A 23 -23.20 -22.09 -30.71
N THR A 24 -24.37 -21.47 -30.52
CA THR A 24 -24.58 -20.04 -30.82
C THR A 24 -23.62 -19.15 -30.03
N ALA A 25 -23.44 -19.43 -28.73
CA ALA A 25 -22.52 -18.67 -27.89
C ALA A 25 -21.06 -18.84 -28.35
N ILE A 26 -20.64 -20.07 -28.70
CA ILE A 26 -19.31 -20.34 -29.26
C ILE A 26 -19.10 -19.54 -30.55
N LEU A 27 -20.06 -19.55 -31.48
CA LEU A 27 -19.91 -18.85 -32.76
C LEU A 27 -19.70 -17.35 -32.56
N ARG A 28 -20.50 -16.70 -31.71
CA ARG A 28 -20.41 -15.26 -31.43
C ARG A 28 -19.04 -14.85 -30.88
N GLU A 29 -18.44 -15.69 -30.04
CA GLU A 29 -17.12 -15.44 -29.44
C GLU A 29 -15.95 -15.86 -30.35
N ALA A 30 -16.16 -16.86 -31.20
CA ALA A 30 -15.09 -17.42 -32.02
C ALA A 30 -14.71 -16.57 -33.24
N SER A 31 -15.64 -15.75 -33.75
CA SER A 31 -15.41 -14.94 -34.95
C SER A 31 -16.22 -13.64 -34.89
N PRO A 32 -15.59 -12.47 -35.14
CA PRO A 32 -16.31 -11.20 -35.24
C PRO A 32 -17.42 -11.20 -36.30
N LEU A 33 -17.32 -12.05 -37.34
CA LEU A 33 -18.36 -12.22 -38.36
C LEU A 33 -19.69 -12.72 -37.78
N TYR A 34 -19.66 -13.43 -36.66
CA TYR A 34 -20.84 -14.04 -36.04
C TYR A 34 -21.32 -13.28 -34.80
N ALA A 35 -20.64 -12.20 -34.40
CA ALA A 35 -20.96 -11.44 -33.18
C ALA A 35 -22.42 -10.95 -33.14
N SER A 36 -22.99 -10.60 -34.30
CA SER A 36 -24.35 -10.09 -34.45
C SER A 36 -25.42 -11.16 -34.75
N LEU A 37 -25.09 -12.45 -34.62
CA LEU A 37 -26.00 -13.55 -34.95
C LEU A 37 -27.33 -13.42 -34.19
N ALA A 38 -28.46 -13.30 -34.88
CA ALA A 38 -29.78 -13.40 -34.27
C ALA A 38 -30.17 -14.87 -34.10
N HIS A 39 -30.84 -15.22 -33.00
CA HIS A 39 -31.25 -16.58 -32.65
C HIS A 39 -32.78 -16.72 -32.67
N PRO A 40 -33.44 -16.65 -33.84
CA PRO A 40 -34.90 -16.65 -33.97
C PRO A 40 -35.53 -18.00 -33.58
N GLY A 41 -34.73 -19.07 -33.49
CA GLY A 41 -35.16 -20.42 -33.18
C GLY A 41 -35.52 -20.69 -31.72
N VAL A 42 -35.34 -19.74 -30.78
CA VAL A 42 -35.56 -19.98 -29.34
C VAL A 42 -36.42 -18.86 -28.72
N ASN A 43 -37.48 -19.22 -27.98
CA ASN A 43 -38.30 -18.25 -27.26
C ASN A 43 -37.69 -17.82 -25.91
N ALA A 44 -38.29 -16.82 -25.26
CA ALA A 44 -37.87 -16.31 -23.95
C ALA A 44 -37.83 -17.39 -22.83
N ALA A 45 -38.51 -18.53 -23.02
CA ALA A 45 -38.49 -19.66 -22.09
C ALA A 45 -37.41 -20.72 -22.45
N GLY A 46 -36.53 -20.45 -23.42
CA GLY A 46 -35.44 -21.34 -23.80
C GLY A 46 -35.88 -22.57 -24.63
N ARG A 47 -37.11 -22.58 -25.15
CA ARG A 47 -37.65 -23.67 -25.99
C ARG A 47 -37.53 -23.33 -27.47
N THR A 48 -37.30 -24.35 -28.28
CA THR A 48 -37.23 -24.23 -29.74
C THR A 48 -38.59 -23.80 -30.32
N VAL A 49 -38.57 -22.79 -31.19
CA VAL A 49 -39.70 -22.29 -31.97
C VAL A 49 -39.42 -22.58 -33.43
N LYS A 50 -40.47 -22.90 -34.19
CA LYS A 50 -40.34 -23.28 -35.60
C LYS A 50 -39.82 -22.10 -36.43
N ALA A 51 -38.52 -22.07 -36.65
CA ALA A 51 -37.84 -21.12 -37.52
C ALA A 51 -37.24 -21.85 -38.75
N PRO A 52 -37.15 -21.16 -39.91
CA PRO A 52 -36.52 -21.74 -41.08
C PRO A 52 -34.99 -21.84 -40.95
N LEU A 53 -34.36 -21.03 -40.10
CA LEU A 53 -32.95 -21.12 -39.74
C LEU A 53 -32.83 -21.04 -38.22
N ASP A 54 -31.82 -21.69 -37.66
CA ASP A 54 -31.60 -21.66 -36.21
C ASP A 54 -30.95 -20.31 -35.83
N GLY A 55 -30.02 -19.83 -36.67
CA GLY A 55 -29.46 -18.48 -36.59
C GLY A 55 -29.35 -17.77 -37.94
N ILE A 56 -29.41 -16.44 -37.92
CA ILE A 56 -29.26 -15.60 -39.13
C ILE A 56 -28.68 -14.22 -38.78
N CYS A 57 -27.77 -13.68 -39.62
CA CYS A 57 -27.44 -12.26 -39.62
C CYS A 57 -26.95 -11.77 -40.98
N PHE A 58 -27.07 -10.46 -41.23
CA PHE A 58 -26.46 -9.78 -42.36
C PHE A 58 -25.28 -8.95 -41.85
N ILE A 59 -24.13 -9.01 -42.52
CA ILE A 59 -22.93 -8.28 -42.11
C ILE A 59 -23.04 -6.80 -42.51
N PRO A 60 -23.11 -5.85 -41.54
CA PRO A 60 -23.23 -4.43 -41.86
C PRO A 60 -22.02 -3.92 -42.64
N GLY A 61 -22.25 -3.16 -43.71
CA GLY A 61 -21.20 -2.53 -44.51
C GLY A 61 -20.38 -3.48 -45.40
N SER A 62 -20.77 -4.75 -45.51
CA SER A 62 -20.10 -5.71 -46.41
C SER A 62 -20.40 -5.41 -47.88
N ALA A 63 -19.36 -5.43 -48.72
CA ALA A 63 -19.45 -5.27 -50.17
C ALA A 63 -18.67 -6.42 -50.87
N PRO A 64 -19.34 -7.34 -51.58
CA PRO A 64 -20.80 -7.43 -51.78
C PRO A 64 -21.54 -7.76 -50.47
N PRO A 65 -22.86 -7.50 -50.37
CA PRO A 65 -23.67 -7.86 -49.20
C PRO A 65 -23.48 -9.34 -48.81
N HIS A 66 -23.43 -9.62 -47.50
CA HIS A 66 -23.12 -10.96 -46.99
C HIS A 66 -24.12 -11.43 -45.93
N LEU A 67 -24.77 -12.56 -46.21
CA LEU A 67 -25.68 -13.28 -45.31
C LEU A 67 -24.97 -14.44 -44.61
N ILE A 68 -25.15 -14.56 -43.30
CA ILE A 68 -24.78 -15.73 -42.51
C ILE A 68 -26.06 -16.46 -42.11
N ALA A 69 -26.13 -17.75 -42.44
CA ALA A 69 -27.18 -18.67 -42.01
C ALA A 69 -26.57 -19.76 -41.13
N VAL A 70 -27.27 -20.19 -40.08
CA VAL A 70 -26.76 -21.17 -39.12
C VAL A 70 -27.76 -22.29 -38.90
N HIS A 71 -27.24 -23.53 -38.89
CA HIS A 71 -27.96 -24.71 -38.47
C HIS A 71 -27.20 -25.50 -37.41
N HIS A 72 -27.91 -25.90 -36.36
CA HIS A 72 -27.40 -26.69 -35.25
C HIS A 72 -28.02 -28.08 -35.26
N THR A 73 -27.25 -29.12 -34.96
CA THR A 73 -27.80 -30.48 -34.89
C THR A 73 -27.05 -31.36 -33.90
N ILE A 74 -27.77 -32.25 -33.22
CA ILE A 74 -27.22 -33.39 -32.46
C ILE A 74 -27.53 -34.73 -33.13
N THR A 75 -27.93 -34.70 -34.41
CA THR A 75 -28.28 -35.89 -35.18
C THR A 75 -27.08 -36.82 -35.27
N ALA A 76 -27.30 -38.11 -34.97
CA ALA A 76 -26.24 -39.13 -35.01
C ALA A 76 -25.50 -39.16 -36.35
N CYS A 77 -24.20 -39.45 -36.33
CA CYS A 77 -23.32 -39.36 -37.50
C CYS A 77 -23.86 -40.09 -38.76
N LYS A 78 -24.47 -41.27 -38.59
CA LYS A 78 -25.07 -42.06 -39.69
C LYS A 78 -26.24 -41.38 -40.41
N ASP A 79 -26.91 -40.42 -39.76
CA ASP A 79 -28.10 -39.73 -40.24
C ASP A 79 -27.79 -38.27 -40.67
N LEU A 80 -26.55 -37.80 -40.46
CA LEU A 80 -26.13 -36.43 -40.82
C LEU A 80 -26.23 -36.15 -42.32
N GLU A 81 -25.89 -37.13 -43.16
CA GLU A 81 -26.00 -36.98 -44.62
C GLU A 81 -27.44 -36.64 -45.02
N LYS A 82 -28.41 -37.37 -44.46
CA LYS A 82 -29.82 -37.11 -44.68
C LYS A 82 -30.23 -35.75 -44.10
N LYS A 83 -29.76 -35.39 -42.90
CA LYS A 83 -30.09 -34.11 -42.25
C LYS A 83 -29.58 -32.90 -43.05
N TRP A 84 -28.39 -32.98 -43.64
CA TRP A 84 -27.79 -31.85 -44.34
C TRP A 84 -28.12 -31.79 -45.83
N LEU A 85 -28.23 -32.93 -46.52
CA LEU A 85 -28.27 -32.99 -47.99
C LEU A 85 -29.58 -33.51 -48.58
N HIS A 86 -30.53 -33.98 -47.79
CA HIS A 86 -31.76 -34.55 -48.34
C HIS A 86 -32.48 -33.56 -49.24
N ASP A 87 -32.62 -33.91 -50.52
CA ASP A 87 -33.38 -33.13 -51.49
C ASP A 87 -34.69 -33.86 -51.80
N PRO A 88 -35.84 -33.36 -51.30
CA PRO A 88 -37.14 -33.98 -51.55
C PRO A 88 -37.46 -34.10 -53.04
N ALA A 89 -36.89 -33.25 -53.91
CA ALA A 89 -37.12 -33.31 -55.36
C ALA A 89 -36.47 -34.52 -56.03
N THR A 90 -35.51 -35.18 -55.36
CA THR A 90 -34.76 -36.32 -55.90
C THR A 90 -35.26 -37.68 -55.43
N VAL A 91 -36.29 -37.70 -54.57
CA VAL A 91 -36.82 -38.94 -53.96
C VAL A 91 -38.24 -39.23 -54.43
N THR A 92 -38.45 -40.41 -55.00
CA THR A 92 -39.78 -40.90 -55.41
C THR A 92 -40.62 -41.28 -54.19
N PRO A 93 -41.81 -40.66 -53.97
CA PRO A 93 -42.64 -40.95 -52.79
C PRO A 93 -43.24 -42.37 -52.85
N ARG A 94 -43.11 -43.14 -51.76
CA ARG A 94 -43.71 -44.49 -51.64
C ARG A 94 -45.24 -44.48 -51.44
N LYS A 95 -45.83 -43.38 -50.94
CA LYS A 95 -47.29 -43.14 -50.81
C LYS A 95 -47.56 -41.62 -50.76
N GLY A 96 -48.46 -41.13 -51.62
CA GLY A 96 -48.89 -39.72 -51.70
C GLY A 96 -48.17 -38.88 -52.77
N PRO A 97 -48.70 -37.69 -53.14
CA PRO A 97 -48.18 -36.87 -54.24
C PRO A 97 -46.91 -36.07 -53.89
N ARG A 98 -46.43 -36.10 -52.64
CA ARG A 98 -45.23 -35.39 -52.18
C ARG A 98 -44.39 -36.28 -51.25
N PRO A 99 -43.04 -36.18 -51.30
CA PRO A 99 -42.17 -36.78 -50.30
C PRO A 99 -42.47 -36.22 -48.89
N ASN A 100 -42.56 -37.08 -47.88
CA ASN A 100 -42.88 -36.68 -46.50
C ASN A 100 -41.67 -36.19 -45.69
N ALA A 101 -40.44 -36.36 -46.19
CA ALA A 101 -39.24 -35.98 -45.46
C ALA A 101 -38.89 -34.49 -45.72
N PRO A 102 -38.55 -33.71 -44.67
CA PRO A 102 -38.21 -32.29 -44.81
C PRO A 102 -36.87 -32.12 -45.54
N PRO A 103 -36.69 -31.04 -46.34
CA PRO A 103 -35.43 -30.78 -47.02
C PRO A 103 -34.29 -30.63 -46.01
N GLY A 104 -33.11 -31.10 -46.41
CA GLY A 104 -31.89 -30.97 -45.63
C GLY A 104 -31.43 -29.52 -45.53
N ASP A 105 -30.60 -29.25 -44.53
CA ASP A 105 -30.22 -27.89 -44.13
C ASP A 105 -29.55 -27.07 -45.26
N VAL A 106 -28.76 -27.71 -46.13
CA VAL A 106 -28.14 -27.05 -47.30
C VAL A 106 -29.20 -26.65 -48.34
N VAL A 107 -30.15 -27.54 -48.61
CA VAL A 107 -31.24 -27.31 -49.58
C VAL A 107 -32.22 -26.24 -49.06
N LYS A 108 -32.52 -26.30 -47.76
CA LYS A 108 -33.34 -25.31 -47.05
C LYS A 108 -32.72 -23.92 -47.13
N THR A 109 -31.43 -23.80 -46.82
CA THR A 109 -30.69 -22.53 -46.89
C THR A 109 -30.62 -21.99 -48.32
N ALA A 110 -30.40 -22.86 -49.31
CA ALA A 110 -30.38 -22.44 -50.71
C ALA A 110 -31.72 -21.89 -51.21
N THR A 111 -32.83 -22.42 -50.70
CA THR A 111 -34.18 -21.90 -51.02
C THR A 111 -34.34 -20.48 -50.48
N ILE A 112 -33.90 -20.21 -49.25
CA ILE A 112 -33.91 -18.88 -48.65
C ILE A 112 -33.01 -17.92 -49.44
N LEU A 113 -31.81 -18.37 -49.78
CA LEU A 113 -30.86 -17.57 -50.54
C LEU A 113 -31.35 -17.22 -51.95
N ALA A 114 -32.05 -18.14 -52.62
CA ALA A 114 -32.64 -17.88 -53.92
C ALA A 114 -33.69 -16.76 -53.87
N GLU A 115 -34.50 -16.71 -52.80
CA GLU A 115 -35.45 -15.61 -52.59
C GLU A 115 -34.75 -14.29 -52.26
N GLU A 116 -33.74 -14.30 -51.40
CA GLU A 116 -32.99 -13.08 -51.06
C GLU A 116 -32.19 -12.54 -52.26
N ARG A 117 -31.65 -13.41 -53.12
CA ARG A 117 -30.96 -13.00 -54.35
C ARG A 117 -31.86 -12.36 -55.40
N LYS A 118 -33.19 -12.54 -55.33
CA LYS A 118 -34.12 -11.78 -56.17
C LYS A 118 -34.12 -10.29 -55.80
N ARG A 119 -33.82 -9.98 -54.54
CA ARG A 119 -33.71 -8.59 -54.02
C ARG A 119 -32.28 -8.06 -54.12
N THR A 120 -31.29 -8.93 -53.89
CA THR A 120 -29.86 -8.57 -53.85
C THR A 120 -29.05 -9.55 -54.70
N PRO A 121 -28.89 -9.32 -56.01
CA PRO A 121 -28.34 -10.29 -56.96
C PRO A 121 -26.91 -10.78 -56.64
N ASP A 122 -26.09 -9.94 -56.03
CA ASP A 122 -24.69 -10.20 -55.68
C ASP A 122 -24.50 -10.73 -54.24
N LEU A 123 -25.58 -11.09 -53.54
CA LEU A 123 -25.54 -11.57 -52.16
C LEU A 123 -24.65 -12.81 -52.00
N ARG A 124 -23.56 -12.65 -51.23
CA ARG A 124 -22.73 -13.74 -50.70
C ARG A 124 -23.44 -14.41 -49.54
N ALA A 125 -23.30 -15.73 -49.42
CA ALA A 125 -23.85 -16.48 -48.30
C ALA A 125 -22.83 -17.46 -47.72
N THR A 126 -22.73 -17.47 -46.40
CA THR A 126 -22.03 -18.53 -45.64
C THR A 126 -23.05 -19.28 -44.79
N LEU A 127 -23.09 -20.60 -44.93
CA LEU A 127 -23.88 -21.48 -44.10
C LEU A 127 -22.96 -22.13 -43.05
N VAL A 128 -23.20 -21.79 -41.79
CA VAL A 128 -22.51 -22.39 -40.65
C VAL A 128 -23.29 -23.63 -40.22
N LEU A 129 -22.63 -24.79 -40.22
CA LEU A 129 -23.20 -26.04 -39.74
C LEU A 129 -22.48 -26.43 -38.45
N THR A 130 -23.21 -26.60 -37.35
CA THR A 130 -22.61 -27.06 -36.09
C THR A 130 -23.17 -28.41 -35.69
N THR A 131 -22.33 -29.33 -35.24
CA THR A 131 -22.76 -30.66 -34.76
C THR A 131 -21.95 -31.13 -33.55
N ASN A 132 -22.59 -31.87 -32.63
CA ASN A 132 -21.90 -32.54 -31.54
C ASN A 132 -21.29 -33.90 -31.95
N GLU A 133 -21.39 -34.26 -33.22
CA GLU A 133 -20.76 -35.43 -33.84
C GLU A 133 -19.48 -35.07 -34.59
N GLU A 134 -18.71 -36.09 -34.98
CA GLU A 134 -17.59 -35.94 -35.92
C GLU A 134 -18.02 -36.49 -37.30
N PRO A 135 -18.27 -35.61 -38.29
CA PRO A 135 -18.64 -36.05 -39.63
C PRO A 135 -17.43 -36.68 -40.35
N GLY A 136 -17.67 -37.75 -41.11
CA GLY A 136 -16.62 -38.39 -41.91
C GLY A 136 -16.19 -37.55 -43.11
N GLU A 137 -14.93 -37.72 -43.55
CA GLU A 137 -14.33 -36.97 -44.66
C GLU A 137 -15.19 -36.94 -45.93
N ALA A 138 -15.75 -38.10 -46.31
CA ALA A 138 -16.60 -38.21 -47.51
C ALA A 138 -17.84 -37.31 -47.42
N LEU A 139 -18.48 -37.24 -46.26
CA LEU A 139 -19.66 -36.39 -46.05
C LEU A 139 -19.29 -34.90 -46.15
N ILE A 140 -18.17 -34.48 -45.54
CA ILE A 140 -17.69 -33.09 -45.61
C ILE A 140 -17.49 -32.67 -47.07
N ARG A 141 -16.82 -33.51 -47.87
CA ARG A 141 -16.60 -33.25 -49.31
C ARG A 141 -17.91 -33.12 -50.08
N THR A 142 -18.89 -33.99 -49.79
CA THR A 142 -20.20 -33.94 -50.46
C THR A 142 -21.01 -32.70 -50.07
N VAL A 143 -20.98 -32.29 -48.81
CA VAL A 143 -21.64 -31.07 -48.32
C VAL A 143 -21.05 -29.82 -48.96
N GLU A 144 -19.72 -29.71 -48.99
CA GLU A 144 -18.98 -28.65 -49.67
C GLU A 144 -19.36 -28.56 -51.15
N ALA A 145 -19.34 -29.68 -51.87
CA ALA A 145 -19.69 -29.72 -53.29
C ALA A 145 -21.14 -29.30 -53.53
N ALA A 146 -22.08 -29.79 -52.71
CA ALA A 146 -23.51 -29.47 -52.82
C ALA A 146 -23.83 -28.01 -52.52
N ALA A 147 -23.12 -27.41 -51.56
CA ALA A 147 -23.25 -25.99 -51.20
C ALA A 147 -22.61 -25.08 -52.26
N ARG A 148 -21.42 -25.43 -52.75
CA ARG A 148 -20.71 -24.69 -53.80
C ARG A 148 -21.50 -24.63 -55.10
N ALA A 149 -22.15 -25.74 -55.48
CA ALA A 149 -23.05 -25.79 -56.64
C ALA A 149 -24.24 -24.81 -56.54
N ARG A 150 -24.54 -24.32 -55.33
CA ARG A 150 -25.62 -23.36 -55.02
C ARG A 150 -25.07 -21.97 -54.64
N GLY A 151 -23.76 -21.76 -54.76
CA GLY A 151 -23.08 -20.50 -54.43
C GLY A 151 -23.13 -20.17 -52.93
N ILE A 152 -23.02 -21.19 -52.08
CA ILE A 152 -22.95 -21.08 -50.61
C ILE A 152 -21.58 -21.58 -50.15
N GLU A 153 -20.94 -20.83 -49.26
CA GLU A 153 -19.73 -21.24 -48.55
C GLU A 153 -20.11 -21.97 -47.25
N ILE A 154 -19.45 -23.08 -46.92
CA ILE A 154 -19.71 -23.83 -45.69
C ILE A 154 -18.67 -23.47 -44.64
N ASP A 155 -19.11 -23.14 -43.42
CA ASP A 155 -18.26 -23.13 -42.24
C ASP A 155 -18.71 -24.22 -41.26
N LEU A 156 -17.97 -25.34 -41.24
CA LEU A 156 -18.35 -26.51 -40.45
C LEU A 156 -17.68 -26.50 -39.07
N TRP A 157 -18.50 -26.57 -38.02
CA TRP A 157 -18.11 -26.69 -36.62
C TRP A 157 -18.46 -28.08 -36.10
N SER A 158 -17.55 -29.03 -36.29
CA SER A 158 -17.66 -30.38 -35.73
C SER A 158 -17.36 -30.40 -34.23
N ARG A 159 -17.64 -31.55 -33.57
CA ARG A 159 -17.34 -31.74 -32.16
C ARG A 159 -15.90 -31.40 -31.80
N SER A 160 -14.93 -31.86 -32.59
CA SER A 160 -13.51 -31.59 -32.34
C SER A 160 -13.18 -30.09 -32.40
N ARG A 161 -13.72 -29.34 -33.37
CA ARG A 161 -13.52 -27.89 -33.48
C ARG A 161 -14.19 -27.11 -32.35
N LEU A 162 -15.42 -27.50 -31.98
CA LEU A 162 -16.13 -26.92 -30.83
C LEU A 162 -15.34 -27.17 -29.53
N ALA A 163 -14.89 -28.40 -29.30
CA ALA A 163 -14.08 -28.76 -28.14
C ALA A 163 -12.76 -27.97 -28.12
N HIS A 164 -12.08 -27.85 -29.26
CA HIS A 164 -10.84 -27.09 -29.35
C HIS A 164 -11.02 -25.62 -28.91
N PHE A 165 -12.12 -24.97 -29.33
CA PHE A 165 -12.43 -23.61 -28.86
C PHE A 165 -12.70 -23.58 -27.35
N LEU A 166 -13.53 -24.49 -26.85
CA LEU A 166 -13.87 -24.59 -25.42
C LEU A 166 -12.67 -24.92 -24.53
N ASP A 167 -11.64 -25.59 -25.05
CA ASP A 167 -10.46 -26.01 -24.30
C ASP A 167 -9.32 -24.98 -24.33
N HIS A 168 -9.16 -24.23 -25.42
CA HIS A 168 -7.95 -23.42 -25.66
C HIS A 168 -8.20 -21.91 -25.69
N ARG A 169 -9.46 -21.45 -25.57
CA ARG A 169 -9.78 -20.02 -25.50
C ARG A 169 -10.35 -19.66 -24.12
N PRO A 170 -9.96 -18.53 -23.49
CA PRO A 170 -10.52 -18.11 -22.19
C PRO A 170 -12.05 -18.00 -22.19
N ALA A 171 -12.63 -17.31 -23.17
CA ALA A 171 -14.09 -17.22 -23.35
C ALA A 171 -14.72 -18.61 -23.60
N GLY A 172 -14.00 -19.48 -24.34
CA GLY A 172 -14.39 -20.88 -24.54
C GLY A 172 -14.47 -21.67 -23.24
N GLN A 173 -13.47 -21.56 -22.36
CA GLN A 173 -13.48 -22.24 -21.07
C GLN A 173 -14.57 -21.69 -20.14
N TRP A 174 -14.91 -20.40 -20.22
CA TRP A 174 -16.05 -19.86 -19.50
C TRP A 174 -17.38 -20.47 -19.95
N LEU A 175 -17.59 -20.61 -21.27
CA LEU A 175 -18.75 -21.33 -21.81
C LEU A 175 -18.73 -22.80 -21.39
N ARG A 176 -17.55 -23.43 -21.39
CA ARG A 176 -17.34 -24.81 -20.95
C ARG A 176 -17.79 -25.02 -19.49
N ARG A 177 -17.41 -24.12 -18.58
CA ARG A 177 -17.87 -24.17 -17.18
C ARG A 177 -19.37 -23.92 -17.07
N SER A 178 -19.89 -22.88 -17.73
CA SER A 178 -21.28 -22.47 -17.63
C SER A 178 -22.26 -23.52 -18.17
N PHE A 179 -21.93 -24.15 -19.31
CA PHE A 179 -22.82 -25.10 -19.99
C PHE A 179 -22.51 -26.57 -19.66
N LEU A 180 -21.23 -26.92 -19.47
CA LEU A 180 -20.80 -28.32 -19.28
C LEU A 180 -20.33 -28.63 -17.85
N GLN A 181 -20.28 -27.63 -16.97
CA GLN A 181 -19.82 -27.78 -15.57
C GLN A 181 -18.38 -28.31 -15.45
N ILE A 182 -17.54 -28.02 -16.45
CA ILE A 182 -16.11 -28.34 -16.44
C ILE A 182 -15.33 -27.07 -16.04
N GLU A 183 -14.54 -27.16 -14.97
CA GLU A 183 -13.78 -26.03 -14.41
C GLU A 183 -12.85 -25.34 -15.43
N GLN A 184 -12.63 -24.05 -15.24
CA GLN A 184 -11.71 -23.26 -16.06
C GLN A 184 -10.26 -23.50 -15.64
N GLU A 185 -9.34 -23.50 -16.61
CA GLU A 185 -7.89 -23.61 -16.40
C GLU A 185 -7.12 -22.33 -16.80
N LEU A 186 -7.73 -21.47 -17.62
CA LEU A 186 -7.20 -20.18 -18.11
C LEU A 186 -7.93 -19.02 -17.41
N LEU A 187 -7.24 -17.90 -17.22
CA LEU A 187 -7.82 -16.68 -16.65
C LEU A 187 -8.63 -15.93 -17.73
N SER A 188 -9.94 -15.79 -17.53
CA SER A 188 -10.86 -15.00 -18.36
C SER A 188 -11.28 -13.70 -17.63
N PRO A 189 -11.76 -12.65 -18.33
CA PRO A 189 -12.33 -11.46 -17.70
C PRO A 189 -13.44 -11.80 -16.69
N GLU A 190 -14.31 -12.76 -17.03
CA GLU A 190 -15.42 -13.19 -16.19
C GLU A 190 -14.91 -13.89 -14.92
N LEU A 191 -13.92 -14.78 -15.05
CA LEU A 191 -13.29 -15.43 -13.91
C LEU A 191 -12.57 -14.40 -13.03
N LEU A 192 -11.83 -13.47 -13.61
CA LEU A 192 -11.13 -12.44 -12.86
C LEU A 192 -12.11 -11.53 -12.09
N HIS A 193 -13.28 -11.24 -12.65
CA HIS A 193 -14.34 -10.51 -11.97
C HIS A 193 -14.92 -11.29 -10.77
N GLU A 194 -15.16 -12.60 -10.95
CA GLU A 194 -15.58 -13.51 -9.88
C GLU A 194 -14.53 -13.57 -8.77
N LEU A 195 -13.25 -13.69 -9.14
CA LEU A 195 -12.12 -13.69 -8.19
C LEU A 195 -11.97 -12.35 -7.48
N SER A 196 -12.21 -11.23 -8.17
CA SER A 196 -12.18 -9.89 -7.57
C SER A 196 -13.25 -9.74 -6.47
N ARG A 197 -14.48 -10.20 -6.75
CA ARG A 197 -15.55 -10.23 -5.75
C ARG A 197 -15.24 -11.17 -4.59
N LYS A 198 -14.74 -12.37 -4.88
CA LYS A 198 -14.34 -13.35 -3.86
C LYS A 198 -13.23 -12.79 -2.95
N SER A 199 -12.25 -12.09 -3.53
CA SER A 199 -11.20 -11.40 -2.77
C SER A 199 -11.79 -10.34 -1.83
N LEU A 200 -12.71 -9.50 -2.32
CA LEU A 200 -13.40 -8.48 -1.50
C LEU A 200 -14.23 -9.08 -0.35
N GLU A 201 -14.85 -10.23 -0.56
CA GLU A 201 -15.62 -10.95 0.45
C GLU A 201 -14.72 -11.56 1.53
N VAL A 202 -13.64 -12.25 1.12
CA VAL A 202 -12.67 -12.87 2.03
C VAL A 202 -11.99 -11.82 2.91
N HIS A 203 -11.63 -10.67 2.34
CA HIS A 203 -10.90 -9.60 3.03
C HIS A 203 -11.80 -8.46 3.52
N ARG A 204 -13.11 -8.70 3.67
CA ARG A 204 -14.05 -7.69 4.14
C ARG A 204 -13.69 -7.20 5.55
N PRO A 205 -13.54 -5.89 5.78
CA PRO A 205 -13.35 -5.32 7.11
C PRO A 205 -14.53 -5.69 8.03
N PRO A 206 -14.29 -6.05 9.31
CA PRO A 206 -15.33 -6.43 10.26
C PRO A 206 -16.08 -5.19 10.80
N ASP A 207 -16.77 -4.49 9.92
CA ASP A 207 -17.60 -3.32 10.22
C ASP A 207 -18.85 -3.28 9.32
N ASN A 208 -19.87 -2.52 9.75
CA ASN A 208 -21.10 -2.39 8.99
C ASN A 208 -20.93 -1.39 7.85
N ALA A 209 -20.93 -1.89 6.60
CA ALA A 209 -20.80 -1.07 5.41
C ALA A 209 -21.86 0.04 5.28
N LYS A 210 -23.05 -0.14 5.87
CA LYS A 210 -24.11 0.89 5.88
C LYS A 210 -23.77 2.09 6.78
N ALA A 211 -22.80 1.94 7.67
CA ALA A 211 -22.33 2.98 8.58
C ALA A 211 -21.17 3.81 7.98
N TRP A 212 -20.64 3.42 6.83
CA TRP A 212 -19.50 4.07 6.22
C TRP A 212 -19.90 5.42 5.61
N ILE A 213 -19.08 6.43 5.87
CA ILE A 213 -19.28 7.78 5.35
C ILE A 213 -18.17 8.11 4.33
N PRO A 214 -18.42 8.99 3.36
CA PRO A 214 -17.38 9.58 2.52
C PRO A 214 -16.37 10.36 3.37
N ARG A 215 -15.09 10.29 3.00
CA ARG A 215 -14.01 10.98 3.69
C ARG A 215 -13.15 11.76 2.71
N ALA A 216 -12.48 12.81 3.20
CA ALA A 216 -11.39 13.47 2.47
C ALA A 216 -10.29 12.47 2.08
N LEU A 217 -10.05 11.45 2.92
CA LEU A 217 -9.14 10.34 2.65
C LEU A 217 -9.47 9.59 1.35
N ASP A 218 -10.75 9.43 1.01
CA ASP A 218 -11.17 8.72 -0.19
C ASP A 218 -10.69 9.47 -1.45
N THR A 219 -10.78 10.80 -1.44
CA THR A 219 -10.28 11.68 -2.51
C THR A 219 -8.75 11.66 -2.59
N THR A 220 -8.05 11.69 -1.45
CA THR A 220 -6.58 11.61 -1.44
C THR A 220 -6.09 10.26 -1.99
N LEU A 221 -6.77 9.17 -1.64
CA LEU A 221 -6.46 7.83 -2.13
C LEU A 221 -6.70 7.71 -3.65
N GLU A 222 -7.72 8.37 -4.18
CA GLU A 222 -7.97 8.41 -5.62
C GLU A 222 -6.86 9.10 -6.40
N HIS A 223 -6.31 10.20 -5.89
CA HIS A 223 -5.14 10.84 -6.49
C HIS A 223 -3.89 9.96 -6.40
N ALA A 224 -3.71 9.24 -5.29
CA ALA A 224 -2.59 8.33 -5.09
C ALA A 224 -2.56 7.19 -6.12
N LEU A 225 -3.72 6.63 -6.42
CA LEU A 225 -3.90 5.52 -7.37
C LEU A 225 -3.60 5.88 -8.84
N ARG A 226 -3.23 7.14 -9.13
CA ARG A 226 -2.62 7.50 -10.42
C ARG A 226 -1.20 6.96 -10.56
N ARG A 227 -0.54 6.63 -9.44
CA ARG A 227 0.81 6.04 -9.37
C ARG A 227 0.73 4.52 -9.37
N ASN A 228 1.81 3.86 -9.81
CA ASN A 228 1.90 2.40 -9.81
C ASN A 228 1.89 1.83 -8.38
N VAL A 229 2.54 2.51 -7.43
CA VAL A 229 2.59 2.13 -6.02
C VAL A 229 2.31 3.36 -5.17
N SER A 230 1.55 3.18 -4.09
CA SER A 230 1.31 4.20 -3.07
C SER A 230 1.24 3.58 -1.68
N PHE A 231 1.79 4.29 -0.69
CA PHE A 231 1.72 3.88 0.71
C PHE A 231 0.73 4.76 1.48
N LEU A 232 -0.31 4.16 2.06
CA LEU A 232 -1.32 4.85 2.85
C LEU A 232 -0.96 4.81 4.34
N VAL A 233 -0.42 5.91 4.86
CA VAL A 233 0.13 6.00 6.21
C VAL A 233 -0.91 6.58 7.17
N ALA A 234 -1.36 5.81 8.16
CA ALA A 234 -2.23 6.29 9.23
C ALA A 234 -2.15 5.38 10.46
N GLY A 235 -2.43 5.89 11.66
CA GLY A 235 -2.45 5.12 12.91
C GLY A 235 -3.48 3.97 12.91
N SER A 236 -3.30 3.00 13.81
CA SER A 236 -4.24 1.88 14.01
C SER A 236 -5.65 2.38 14.38
N GLY A 237 -6.70 1.84 13.74
CA GLY A 237 -8.08 2.28 13.95
C GLY A 237 -8.57 3.47 13.11
N LEU A 238 -7.69 4.19 12.40
CA LEU A 238 -8.07 5.37 11.60
C LEU A 238 -8.76 5.05 10.25
N GLY A 239 -9.16 3.79 10.01
CA GLY A 239 -9.98 3.41 8.86
C GLY A 239 -9.23 3.16 7.53
N LYS A 240 -7.93 2.84 7.57
CA LYS A 240 -7.11 2.53 6.37
C LYS A 240 -7.69 1.39 5.53
N SER A 241 -7.88 0.21 6.14
CA SER A 241 -8.40 -0.97 5.43
C SER A 241 -9.83 -0.75 4.93
N VAL A 242 -10.65 0.05 5.63
CA VAL A 242 -11.99 0.44 5.15
C VAL A 242 -11.90 1.34 3.91
N ALA A 243 -11.00 2.33 3.90
CA ALA A 243 -10.81 3.20 2.74
C ALA A 243 -10.29 2.41 1.52
N CYS A 244 -9.29 1.54 1.71
CA CYS A 244 -8.78 0.66 0.65
C CYS A 244 -9.86 -0.29 0.13
N HIS A 245 -10.62 -0.94 1.01
CA HIS A 245 -11.70 -1.86 0.63
C HIS A 245 -12.80 -1.15 -0.14
N ARG A 246 -13.25 0.04 0.31
CA ARG A 246 -14.26 0.84 -0.40
C ARG A 246 -13.79 1.24 -1.79
N LYS A 247 -12.55 1.67 -1.94
CA LYS A 247 -12.00 2.05 -3.25
C LYS A 247 -11.88 0.85 -4.19
N LEU A 248 -11.42 -0.29 -3.69
CA LEU A 248 -11.34 -1.54 -4.44
C LEU A 248 -12.74 -2.02 -4.86
N ALA A 249 -13.71 -1.99 -3.94
CA ALA A 249 -15.10 -2.37 -4.20
C ALA A 249 -15.75 -1.48 -5.27
N ALA A 250 -15.62 -0.15 -5.14
CA ALA A 250 -16.15 0.79 -6.12
C ALA A 250 -15.54 0.57 -7.52
N HIS A 251 -14.25 0.24 -7.61
CA HIS A 251 -13.58 -0.08 -8.87
C HIS A 251 -14.12 -1.37 -9.51
N VAL A 252 -14.32 -2.41 -8.71
CA VAL A 252 -14.90 -3.68 -9.18
C VAL A 252 -16.35 -3.50 -9.59
N GLU A 253 -17.14 -2.72 -8.85
CA GLU A 253 -18.53 -2.39 -9.21
C GLU A 253 -18.63 -1.61 -10.53
N ALA A 254 -17.66 -0.74 -10.82
CA ALA A 254 -17.55 -0.02 -12.09
C ALA A 254 -17.09 -0.89 -13.28
N GLY A 255 -16.86 -2.19 -13.06
CA GLY A 255 -16.42 -3.14 -14.08
C GLY A 255 -14.90 -3.22 -14.28
N GLY A 256 -14.12 -2.71 -13.33
CA GLY A 256 -12.68 -2.95 -13.23
C GLY A 256 -12.35 -4.23 -12.46
N PHE A 257 -11.07 -4.56 -12.37
CA PHE A 257 -10.58 -5.73 -11.64
C PHE A 257 -9.80 -5.32 -10.39
N GLY A 258 -9.85 -6.14 -9.34
CA GLY A 258 -9.23 -5.81 -8.08
C GLY A 258 -8.88 -7.03 -7.23
N ILE A 259 -7.75 -6.99 -6.52
CA ILE A 259 -7.35 -8.07 -5.60
C ILE A 259 -6.70 -7.53 -4.33
N VAL A 260 -6.95 -8.21 -3.22
CA VAL A 260 -6.23 -8.05 -1.96
C VAL A 260 -5.11 -9.09 -1.87
N VAL A 261 -3.89 -8.63 -1.60
CA VAL A 261 -2.69 -9.45 -1.45
C VAL A 261 -2.24 -9.40 0.02
N PRO A 262 -2.26 -10.52 0.76
CA PRO A 262 -1.80 -10.52 2.14
C PRO A 262 -0.26 -10.49 2.23
N HIS A 263 0.26 -10.11 3.39
CA HIS A 263 1.70 -9.88 3.59
C HIS A 263 2.58 -11.12 3.40
N ASP A 264 2.08 -12.32 3.65
CA ASP A 264 2.79 -13.59 3.46
C ASP A 264 3.05 -13.89 1.98
N VAL A 265 2.09 -13.55 1.11
CA VAL A 265 2.23 -13.57 -0.34
C VAL A 265 3.27 -12.55 -0.80
N VAL A 266 3.23 -11.33 -0.25
CA VAL A 266 4.26 -10.31 -0.53
C VAL A 266 5.65 -10.79 -0.12
N ALA A 267 5.79 -11.41 1.06
CA ALA A 267 7.06 -11.92 1.54
C ALA A 267 7.64 -12.99 0.60
N SER A 268 6.77 -13.86 0.07
CA SER A 268 7.17 -14.99 -0.79
C SER A 268 7.38 -14.64 -2.26
N ALA A 269 6.71 -13.61 -2.80
CA ALA A 269 6.77 -13.25 -4.21
C ALA A 269 7.95 -12.34 -4.53
N LEU A 270 8.70 -12.58 -5.63
CA LEU A 270 9.80 -11.73 -6.07
C LEU A 270 9.29 -10.46 -6.78
N THR A 271 8.24 -10.58 -7.57
CA THR A 271 7.63 -9.50 -8.35
C THR A 271 6.17 -9.24 -7.96
N LEU A 272 5.64 -8.08 -8.34
CA LEU A 272 4.22 -7.76 -8.14
C LEU A 272 3.31 -8.73 -8.92
N ASP A 273 3.62 -9.04 -10.17
CA ASP A 273 2.85 -9.98 -11.00
C ASP A 273 2.83 -11.39 -10.40
N GLN A 274 3.95 -11.84 -9.84
CA GLN A 274 4.01 -13.10 -9.09
C GLN A 274 3.12 -13.04 -7.84
N ALA A 275 3.15 -11.94 -7.08
CA ALA A 275 2.32 -11.76 -5.90
C ALA A 275 0.82 -11.83 -6.25
N VAL A 276 0.41 -11.16 -7.33
CA VAL A 276 -0.97 -11.21 -7.85
C VAL A 276 -1.32 -12.62 -8.30
N THR A 277 -0.42 -13.32 -9.01
CA THR A 277 -0.64 -14.71 -9.46
C THR A 277 -0.85 -15.64 -8.26
N MET A 278 -0.02 -15.51 -7.23
CA MET A 278 -0.11 -16.31 -6.01
C MET A 278 -1.42 -16.04 -5.27
N ALA A 279 -1.81 -14.77 -5.11
CA ALA A 279 -3.07 -14.40 -4.46
C ALA A 279 -4.30 -14.91 -5.22
N LEU A 280 -4.31 -14.82 -6.57
CA LEU A 280 -5.39 -15.38 -7.38
C LEU A 280 -5.45 -16.91 -7.25
N ARG A 281 -4.29 -17.60 -7.21
CA ARG A 281 -4.22 -19.07 -7.08
C ARG A 281 -4.73 -19.57 -5.73
N GLN A 282 -4.61 -18.78 -4.68
CA GLN A 282 -5.24 -19.07 -3.39
C GLN A 282 -6.78 -19.05 -3.48
N LEU A 283 -7.36 -18.28 -4.40
CA LEU A 283 -8.80 -18.17 -4.59
C LEU A 283 -9.34 -19.21 -5.58
N HIS A 284 -8.58 -19.55 -6.63
CA HIS A 284 -8.92 -20.56 -7.64
C HIS A 284 -7.66 -21.09 -8.34
N PRO A 285 -7.47 -22.41 -8.49
CA PRO A 285 -6.30 -22.97 -9.17
C PRO A 285 -6.41 -22.87 -10.71
N PHE A 286 -5.62 -21.98 -11.32
CA PHE A 286 -5.48 -21.83 -12.78
C PHE A 286 -4.03 -22.03 -13.24
N ARG A 287 -3.82 -22.36 -14.53
CA ARG A 287 -2.53 -22.82 -15.10
C ARG A 287 -1.60 -21.71 -15.61
N VAL A 288 -2.16 -20.56 -15.99
CA VAL A 288 -1.43 -19.44 -16.62
C VAL A 288 -0.83 -18.51 -15.55
N THR A 289 0.21 -17.73 -15.85
CA THR A 289 0.67 -16.64 -14.96
C THR A 289 -0.03 -15.32 -15.29
N VAL A 290 -0.04 -14.37 -14.34
CA VAL A 290 -0.56 -13.01 -14.62
C VAL A 290 0.22 -12.36 -15.75
N GLU A 291 1.55 -12.53 -15.79
CA GLU A 291 2.44 -12.02 -16.83
C GLU A 291 1.97 -12.43 -18.24
N GLU A 292 1.63 -13.72 -18.41
CA GLU A 292 1.12 -14.27 -19.67
C GLU A 292 -0.29 -13.77 -20.04
N ALA A 293 -1.09 -13.33 -19.06
CA ALA A 293 -2.47 -12.87 -19.24
C ALA A 293 -2.62 -11.33 -19.39
N THR A 294 -1.58 -10.56 -19.02
CA THR A 294 -1.61 -9.09 -18.89
C THR A 294 -1.99 -8.33 -20.16
N SER A 295 -1.58 -8.79 -21.35
CA SER A 295 -1.72 -8.02 -22.59
C SER A 295 -3.15 -7.91 -23.13
N SER A 296 -4.10 -8.64 -22.54
CA SER A 296 -5.50 -8.71 -23.05
C SER A 296 -6.59 -8.44 -22.01
N LEU A 297 -6.29 -8.46 -20.71
CA LEU A 297 -7.34 -8.44 -19.66
C LEU A 297 -7.61 -7.05 -19.06
N TRP A 298 -6.63 -6.16 -18.98
CA TRP A 298 -6.78 -4.82 -18.38
C TRP A 298 -5.99 -3.76 -19.13
N SER A 299 -6.34 -2.48 -18.96
CA SER A 299 -5.79 -1.35 -19.72
C SER A 299 -5.41 -0.16 -18.83
N PRO A 300 -4.74 0.89 -19.35
CA PRO A 300 -4.47 2.11 -18.59
C PRO A 300 -5.73 2.78 -18.03
N GLU A 301 -6.84 2.73 -18.78
CA GLU A 301 -8.14 3.30 -18.41
C GLU A 301 -8.88 2.42 -17.40
N ARG A 302 -8.58 1.11 -17.38
CA ARG A 302 -9.15 0.12 -16.46
C ARG A 302 -8.04 -0.76 -15.88
N PRO A 303 -7.21 -0.23 -14.95
CA PRO A 303 -6.11 -0.98 -14.38
C PRO A 303 -6.61 -2.07 -13.43
N LEU A 304 -5.77 -3.08 -13.18
CA LEU A 304 -5.97 -4.01 -12.06
C LEU A 304 -5.49 -3.33 -10.77
N LEU A 305 -6.41 -3.10 -9.84
CA LEU A 305 -6.11 -2.52 -8.53
C LEU A 305 -5.66 -3.61 -7.56
N VAL A 306 -4.55 -3.36 -6.86
CA VAL A 306 -3.97 -4.26 -5.87
C VAL A 306 -3.94 -3.56 -4.51
N VAL A 307 -4.49 -4.19 -3.48
CA VAL A 307 -4.39 -3.70 -2.10
C VAL A 307 -3.55 -4.70 -1.31
N VAL A 308 -2.45 -4.26 -0.71
CA VAL A 308 -1.70 -5.08 0.25
C VAL A 308 -2.36 -4.94 1.62
N GLU A 309 -2.62 -6.02 2.33
CA GLU A 309 -3.15 -5.97 3.71
C GLU A 309 -2.21 -6.65 4.71
N ASP A 310 -2.38 -6.31 6.00
CA ASP A 310 -1.68 -6.91 7.14
C ASP A 310 -0.15 -6.78 7.16
N ILE A 311 0.46 -5.93 6.34
CA ILE A 311 1.92 -5.76 6.30
C ILE A 311 2.54 -5.36 7.65
N ASN A 312 1.82 -4.56 8.45
CA ASN A 312 2.26 -4.12 9.77
C ASN A 312 2.36 -5.28 10.78
N ARG A 313 1.74 -6.42 10.49
CA ARG A 313 1.74 -7.63 11.34
C ARG A 313 2.82 -8.64 10.96
N SER A 314 3.54 -8.40 9.86
CA SER A 314 4.48 -9.37 9.27
C SER A 314 5.72 -9.69 10.12
N GLY A 315 6.06 -8.87 11.12
CA GLY A 315 7.34 -8.95 11.84
C GLY A 315 8.57 -8.54 11.00
N GLN A 316 8.39 -8.25 9.71
CA GLN A 316 9.42 -7.83 8.75
C GLN A 316 8.96 -6.58 7.97
N THR A 317 8.16 -5.71 8.62
CA THR A 317 7.46 -4.61 7.95
C THR A 317 8.39 -3.71 7.15
N GLN A 318 9.56 -3.36 7.69
CA GLN A 318 10.56 -2.52 7.00
C GLN A 318 11.00 -3.16 5.67
N ALA A 319 11.41 -4.43 5.73
CA ALA A 319 11.84 -5.21 4.58
C ALA A 319 10.76 -5.34 3.49
N LEU A 320 9.51 -5.55 3.88
CA LEU A 320 8.40 -5.66 2.92
C LEU A 320 8.03 -4.31 2.30
N VAL A 321 8.12 -3.20 3.06
CA VAL A 321 7.91 -1.85 2.53
C VAL A 321 8.97 -1.51 1.48
N GLU A 322 10.24 -1.84 1.76
CA GLU A 322 11.34 -1.66 0.80
C GLU A 322 11.14 -2.47 -0.47
N LYS A 323 10.71 -3.73 -0.32
CA LYS A 323 10.40 -4.62 -1.43
C LYS A 323 9.29 -4.07 -2.32
N ILE A 324 8.18 -3.63 -1.72
CA ILE A 324 7.05 -3.02 -2.46
C ILE A 324 7.50 -1.72 -3.14
N ALA A 325 8.31 -0.91 -2.48
CA ALA A 325 8.88 0.30 -3.10
C ALA A 325 9.77 -0.04 -4.30
N GLY A 326 10.52 -1.15 -4.22
CA GLY A 326 11.29 -1.72 -5.33
C GLY A 326 10.42 -2.04 -6.56
N TRP A 327 9.27 -2.70 -6.37
CA TRP A 327 8.34 -3.03 -7.46
C TRP A 327 7.83 -1.81 -8.26
N SER A 328 7.81 -0.62 -7.66
CA SER A 328 7.38 0.61 -8.35
C SER A 328 8.37 1.06 -9.43
N GLN A 329 9.67 0.91 -9.17
CA GLN A 329 10.73 1.32 -10.11
C GLN A 329 10.80 0.34 -11.27
N SER A 330 10.36 -0.89 -11.02
CA SER A 330 10.43 -1.98 -11.95
C SER A 330 9.67 -1.76 -13.26
N GLN A 331 8.49 -1.18 -13.08
CA GLN A 331 7.52 -0.91 -14.13
C GLN A 331 7.85 0.38 -14.91
N ALA A 332 8.74 1.21 -14.38
CA ALA A 332 9.22 2.42 -15.05
C ALA A 332 10.40 2.13 -15.99
N ALA A 333 11.31 1.23 -15.61
CA ALA A 333 12.48 0.85 -16.41
C ALA A 333 12.13 0.08 -17.70
N ALA A 334 11.04 -0.70 -17.70
CA ALA A 334 10.55 -1.44 -18.87
C ALA A 334 10.00 -0.53 -20.00
N LYS A 335 9.78 0.77 -19.76
CA LYS A 335 9.29 1.70 -20.80
C LYS A 335 10.31 1.99 -21.92
N GLY A 336 11.57 1.59 -21.75
CA GLY A 336 12.65 1.86 -22.71
C GLY A 336 12.83 0.82 -23.82
N GLN A 337 12.26 -0.39 -23.69
CA GLN A 337 12.36 -1.47 -24.68
C GLN A 337 11.00 -2.18 -24.77
N ASP A 338 10.27 -1.89 -25.84
CA ASP A 338 8.89 -2.33 -26.13
C ASP A 338 7.81 -1.84 -25.14
N GLY A 339 6.88 -1.02 -25.64
CA GLY A 339 5.94 -0.18 -24.88
C GLY A 339 4.81 -0.89 -24.13
N SER A 340 5.05 -2.02 -23.46
CA SER A 340 4.09 -2.66 -22.56
C SER A 340 4.24 -2.10 -21.13
N ALA A 341 3.54 -1.01 -20.82
CA ALA A 341 3.47 -0.51 -19.45
C ALA A 341 2.55 -1.41 -18.62
N SER A 342 3.02 -1.95 -17.49
CA SER A 342 2.16 -2.72 -16.58
C SER A 342 1.01 -1.85 -16.04
N HIS A 343 -0.23 -2.25 -16.28
CA HIS A 343 -1.43 -1.50 -15.83
C HIS A 343 -1.88 -1.90 -14.42
N LEU A 344 -0.93 -2.23 -13.54
CA LEU A 344 -1.17 -2.53 -12.14
C LEU A 344 -1.11 -1.25 -11.31
N ARG A 345 -1.96 -1.13 -10.29
CA ARG A 345 -1.97 0.00 -9.34
C ARG A 345 -2.07 -0.55 -7.92
N LEU A 346 -1.03 -0.39 -7.14
CA LEU A 346 -0.91 -0.94 -5.78
C LEU A 346 -1.07 0.13 -4.71
N VAL A 347 -1.83 -0.20 -3.66
CA VAL A 347 -1.91 0.57 -2.41
C VAL A 347 -1.52 -0.32 -1.24
N CYS A 348 -0.61 0.17 -0.39
CA CYS A 348 -0.16 -0.52 0.81
C CYS A 348 -0.38 0.35 2.07
N PRO A 349 -1.30 -0.01 2.98
CA PRO A 349 -1.55 0.72 4.22
C PRO A 349 -0.48 0.43 5.29
N LEU A 350 0.10 1.49 5.86
CA LEU A 350 1.17 1.45 6.86
C LEU A 350 0.81 2.24 8.12
N TRP A 351 1.47 1.91 9.23
CA TRP A 351 1.47 2.76 10.42
C TRP A 351 2.61 3.81 10.36
N PRO A 352 2.43 5.01 10.94
CA PRO A 352 3.44 6.08 10.92
C PRO A 352 4.79 5.68 11.53
N GLU A 353 4.76 4.85 12.57
CA GLU A 353 5.92 4.37 13.33
C GLU A 353 6.87 3.56 12.43
N VAL A 354 6.32 2.88 11.42
CA VAL A 354 7.12 2.18 10.39
C VAL A 354 8.05 3.17 9.70
N LEU A 355 7.57 4.36 9.32
CA LEU A 355 8.38 5.37 8.61
C LEU A 355 9.55 5.90 9.46
N ALA A 356 9.30 6.08 10.77
CA ALA A 356 10.33 6.53 11.71
C ALA A 356 11.43 5.47 11.87
N SER A 357 11.06 4.20 11.76
CA SER A 357 11.96 3.07 11.85
C SER A 357 12.76 2.78 10.57
N LEU A 358 12.34 3.33 9.42
CA LEU A 358 13.06 3.17 8.15
C LEU A 358 14.34 4.00 8.13
N GLU A 359 15.34 3.51 7.42
CA GLU A 359 16.57 4.26 7.19
C GLU A 359 16.33 5.54 6.37
N ALA A 360 17.22 6.52 6.51
CA ALA A 360 17.09 7.82 5.85
C ALA A 360 17.00 7.70 4.31
N GLN A 361 17.77 6.80 3.71
CA GLN A 361 17.77 6.60 2.25
C GLN A 361 16.46 5.99 1.77
N THR A 362 15.98 4.92 2.42
CA THR A 362 14.67 4.32 2.12
C THR A 362 13.53 5.30 2.35
N ARG A 363 13.58 6.08 3.44
CA ARG A 363 12.58 7.11 3.74
C ARG A 363 12.49 8.15 2.62
N LYS A 364 13.62 8.67 2.14
CA LYS A 364 13.67 9.59 0.97
C LYS A 364 13.09 8.96 -0.29
N ARG A 365 13.34 7.65 -0.52
CA ARG A 365 12.81 6.91 -1.69
C ARG A 365 11.29 6.74 -1.67
N ILE A 366 10.72 6.38 -0.52
CA ILE A 366 9.27 6.13 -0.40
C ILE A 366 8.48 7.43 -0.25
N GLU A 367 9.12 8.50 0.18
CA GLU A 367 8.50 9.81 0.42
C GLU A 367 7.55 10.28 -0.69
N PRO A 368 7.95 10.27 -1.99
CA PRO A 368 7.04 10.66 -3.07
C PRO A 368 5.86 9.71 -3.27
N LEU A 369 5.90 8.51 -2.68
CA LEU A 369 4.86 7.48 -2.74
C LEU A 369 3.90 7.53 -1.54
N LEU A 370 4.20 8.36 -0.52
CA LEU A 370 3.41 8.42 0.71
C LEU A 370 2.11 9.21 0.53
N VAL A 371 1.08 8.74 1.23
CA VAL A 371 -0.22 9.37 1.37
C VAL A 371 -0.63 9.27 2.82
N PHE A 372 -0.79 10.41 3.49
CA PHE A 372 -1.15 10.43 4.90
C PHE A 372 -2.67 10.44 5.07
N GLY A 373 -3.18 9.55 5.91
CA GLY A 373 -4.57 9.52 6.34
C GLY A 373 -4.69 9.94 7.80
N GLY A 374 -5.60 10.87 8.09
CA GLY A 374 -5.94 11.28 9.45
C GLY A 374 -7.12 10.49 10.04
N GLY A 375 -7.50 10.85 11.26
CA GLY A 375 -8.81 10.51 11.83
C GLY A 375 -9.97 11.18 11.07
N PHE A 376 -11.17 11.17 11.64
CA PHE A 376 -12.25 11.95 11.03
C PHE A 376 -12.01 13.45 11.24
N SER A 377 -12.36 14.26 10.24
CA SER A 377 -12.61 15.69 10.48
C SER A 377 -13.81 15.87 11.42
N ALA A 378 -13.99 17.05 12.02
CA ALA A 378 -15.15 17.32 12.88
C ALA A 378 -16.49 17.03 12.16
N ARG A 379 -16.58 17.38 10.87
CA ARG A 379 -17.74 17.10 10.02
C ARG A 379 -17.94 15.61 9.80
N GLU A 380 -16.89 14.91 9.37
CA GLU A 380 -16.92 13.46 9.14
C GLU A 380 -17.31 12.72 10.42
N GLY A 381 -16.71 13.10 11.56
CA GLY A 381 -16.96 12.46 12.84
C GLY A 381 -18.42 12.60 13.28
N ARG A 382 -19.01 13.78 13.10
CA ARG A 382 -20.45 14.01 13.32
C ARG A 382 -21.32 13.14 12.42
N GLU A 383 -21.01 13.07 11.13
CA GLU A 383 -21.76 12.25 10.15
C GLU A 383 -21.67 10.76 10.48
N ALA A 384 -20.50 10.28 10.88
CA ALA A 384 -20.29 8.89 11.30
C ALA A 384 -21.14 8.52 12.54
N VAL A 385 -21.19 9.42 13.53
CA VAL A 385 -22.04 9.24 14.72
C VAL A 385 -23.52 9.19 14.32
N LEU A 386 -23.99 10.11 13.47
CA LEU A 386 -25.38 10.12 13.01
C LEU A 386 -25.75 8.86 12.23
N ALA A 387 -24.88 8.42 11.31
CA ALA A 387 -25.10 7.20 10.52
C ALA A 387 -25.22 5.96 11.41
N ARG A 388 -24.35 5.82 12.41
CA ARG A 388 -24.36 4.69 13.34
C ARG A 388 -25.51 4.74 14.34
N ALA A 389 -25.85 5.92 14.87
CA ALA A 389 -26.99 6.08 15.77
C ALA A 389 -28.30 5.66 15.08
N ARG A 390 -28.51 6.04 13.81
CA ARG A 390 -29.66 5.61 13.02
C ARG A 390 -29.72 4.09 12.86
N LEU A 391 -28.58 3.44 12.59
CA LEU A 391 -28.51 1.97 12.51
C LEU A 391 -28.80 1.29 13.84
N ALA A 392 -28.49 1.95 14.95
CA ALA A 392 -28.83 1.51 16.30
C ALA A 392 -30.28 1.89 16.70
N GLY A 393 -31.09 2.46 15.80
CA GLY A 393 -32.47 2.87 16.08
C GLY A 393 -32.57 4.08 17.02
N ARG A 394 -31.53 4.91 17.11
CA ARG A 394 -31.49 6.11 17.95
C ARG A 394 -31.47 7.38 17.10
N GLU A 395 -32.29 8.36 17.46
CA GLU A 395 -32.23 9.70 16.90
C GLU A 395 -31.32 10.59 17.73
N LEU A 396 -30.33 11.22 17.07
CA LEU A 396 -29.43 12.19 17.69
C LEU A 396 -29.48 13.50 16.91
N SER A 397 -29.39 14.61 17.63
CA SER A 397 -29.18 15.92 17.01
C SER A 397 -27.76 16.03 16.45
N ALA A 398 -27.55 16.93 15.48
CA ALA A 398 -26.23 17.23 14.94
C ALA A 398 -25.24 17.72 16.01
N LEU A 399 -25.74 18.51 16.99
CA LEU A 399 -24.93 19.02 18.11
C LEU A 399 -24.49 17.90 19.05
N SER A 400 -25.40 16.99 19.40
CA SER A 400 -25.09 15.83 20.24
C SER A 400 -24.07 14.92 19.55
N ALA A 401 -24.26 14.68 18.25
CA ALA A 401 -23.34 13.86 17.46
C ALA A 401 -21.92 14.46 17.38
N GLU A 402 -21.82 15.78 17.21
CA GLU A 402 -20.53 16.47 17.21
C GLU A 402 -19.85 16.41 18.58
N SER A 403 -20.61 16.59 19.67
CA SER A 403 -20.09 16.46 21.04
C SER A 403 -19.55 15.06 21.32
N ILE A 404 -20.28 14.01 20.94
CA ILE A 404 -19.84 12.62 21.08
C ILE A 404 -18.57 12.39 20.26
N SER A 405 -18.57 12.81 18.99
CA SER A 405 -17.42 12.63 18.11
C SER A 405 -16.16 13.33 18.66
N ARG A 406 -16.31 14.56 19.14
CA ARG A 406 -15.21 15.33 19.76
C ARG A 406 -14.69 14.68 21.03
N ALA A 407 -15.59 14.20 21.89
CA ALA A 407 -15.22 13.48 23.12
C ALA A 407 -14.42 12.21 22.81
N LEU A 408 -14.73 11.52 21.71
CA LEU A 408 -14.01 10.35 21.21
C LEU A 408 -12.77 10.69 20.36
N GLY A 409 -12.33 11.96 20.34
CA GLY A 409 -11.16 12.40 19.59
C GLY A 409 -11.28 12.28 18.08
N HIS A 410 -12.51 12.23 17.56
CA HIS A 410 -12.82 11.94 16.15
C HIS A 410 -12.21 10.61 15.65
N ASP A 411 -11.96 9.66 16.56
CA ASP A 411 -11.40 8.35 16.25
C ASP A 411 -12.47 7.44 15.59
N PRO A 412 -12.25 7.00 14.34
CA PRO A 412 -13.23 6.17 13.63
C PRO A 412 -13.54 4.85 14.31
N LEU A 413 -12.55 4.21 14.96
CA LEU A 413 -12.75 2.95 15.66
C LEU A 413 -13.55 3.17 16.94
N LEU A 414 -13.21 4.18 17.75
CA LEU A 414 -13.95 4.44 18.99
C LEU A 414 -15.40 4.82 18.69
N ILE A 415 -15.64 5.64 17.67
CA ILE A 415 -17.00 5.96 17.20
C ILE A 415 -17.73 4.69 16.72
N ALA A 416 -17.01 3.74 16.08
CA ALA A 416 -17.59 2.50 15.60
C ALA A 416 -18.01 1.53 16.72
N LEU A 417 -17.30 1.54 17.84
CA LEU A 417 -17.51 0.63 18.97
C LEU A 417 -18.37 1.23 20.09
N HIS A 418 -18.59 2.55 20.10
CA HIS A 418 -19.33 3.25 21.14
C HIS A 418 -20.83 2.92 21.13
N ASP A 419 -21.38 2.64 22.32
CA ASP A 419 -22.83 2.63 22.54
C ASP A 419 -23.33 4.05 22.75
N PHE A 420 -24.12 4.56 21.81
CA PHE A 420 -24.70 5.91 21.84
C PHE A 420 -25.71 6.15 22.98
N GLY A 421 -25.93 5.18 23.88
CA GLY A 421 -26.63 5.38 25.14
C GLY A 421 -25.75 5.62 26.35
N ALA A 422 -24.44 5.42 26.22
CA ALA A 422 -23.46 5.60 27.27
C ALA A 422 -22.76 6.95 27.13
N THR A 423 -22.11 7.39 28.21
CA THR A 423 -21.20 8.54 28.17
C THR A 423 -19.97 8.21 27.31
N PRO A 424 -19.54 9.10 26.39
CA PRO A 424 -18.38 8.87 25.55
C PRO A 424 -17.07 9.00 26.36
N GLU A 425 -16.61 7.89 26.91
CA GLU A 425 -15.34 7.78 27.64
C GLU A 425 -14.31 6.99 26.80
N PRO A 426 -13.39 7.65 26.08
CA PRO A 426 -12.50 7.02 25.09
C PRO A 426 -11.76 5.79 25.59
N GLU A 427 -11.28 5.85 26.84
CA GLU A 427 -10.50 4.79 27.50
C GLU A 427 -11.35 3.55 27.83
N ARG A 428 -12.67 3.69 27.96
CA ARG A 428 -13.58 2.60 28.33
C ARG A 428 -14.35 2.00 27.16
N VAL A 429 -14.41 2.68 26.02
CA VAL A 429 -15.22 2.24 24.86
C VAL A 429 -14.92 0.80 24.45
N ILE A 430 -13.64 0.41 24.34
CA ILE A 430 -13.27 -0.94 23.90
C ILE A 430 -13.72 -2.00 24.92
N GLY A 431 -13.48 -1.76 26.21
CA GLY A 431 -13.91 -2.69 27.26
C GLY A 431 -15.42 -2.83 27.35
N GLN A 432 -16.15 -1.70 27.32
CA GLN A 432 -17.62 -1.69 27.28
C GLN A 432 -18.16 -2.43 26.05
N PHE A 433 -17.51 -2.29 24.90
CA PHE A 433 -17.86 -3.02 23.69
C PHE A 433 -17.67 -4.53 23.86
N VAL A 434 -16.55 -4.97 24.45
CA VAL A 434 -16.30 -6.39 24.74
C VAL A 434 -17.36 -6.92 25.70
N ASP A 435 -17.59 -6.26 26.84
CA ASP A 435 -18.57 -6.68 27.83
C ASP A 435 -19.98 -6.80 27.22
N ALA A 436 -20.39 -5.82 26.42
CA ALA A 436 -21.67 -5.84 25.73
C ALA A 436 -21.77 -6.98 24.70
N ALA A 437 -20.67 -7.30 23.98
CA ALA A 437 -20.64 -8.43 23.07
C ALA A 437 -20.78 -9.76 23.80
N LEU A 438 -20.05 -9.94 24.90
CA LEU A 438 -20.14 -11.15 25.73
C LEU A 438 -21.53 -11.32 26.35
N ALA A 439 -22.14 -10.23 26.84
CA ALA A 439 -23.50 -10.24 27.37
C ALA A 439 -24.54 -10.64 26.31
N ARG A 440 -24.41 -10.16 25.07
CA ARG A 440 -25.30 -10.57 23.97
C ARG A 440 -25.17 -12.05 23.63
N THR A 441 -23.94 -12.56 23.53
CA THR A 441 -23.69 -13.98 23.26
C THR A 441 -24.26 -14.87 24.36
N ALA A 442 -24.02 -14.51 25.64
CA ALA A 442 -24.57 -15.23 26.78
C ALA A 442 -26.11 -15.22 26.80
N ALA A 443 -26.75 -14.08 26.46
CA ALA A 443 -28.20 -13.95 26.44
C ALA A 443 -28.88 -14.75 25.31
N ALA A 444 -28.23 -14.87 24.15
CA ALA A 444 -28.75 -15.62 23.01
C ALA A 444 -28.78 -17.13 23.27
N GLU A 445 -27.74 -17.65 23.91
CA GLU A 445 -27.51 -19.09 24.04
C GLU A 445 -28.01 -19.66 25.38
N ARG A 446 -27.96 -18.87 26.46
CA ARG A 446 -28.41 -19.22 27.82
C ARG A 446 -27.70 -20.41 28.49
N ASP A 447 -26.64 -20.94 27.88
CA ASP A 447 -25.87 -22.07 28.43
C ASP A 447 -24.79 -21.63 29.44
N TYR A 448 -24.17 -20.45 29.20
CA TYR A 448 -23.06 -19.93 30.00
C TYR A 448 -23.22 -18.43 30.27
N PRO A 449 -22.88 -17.92 31.47
CA PRO A 449 -22.82 -16.49 31.76
C PRO A 449 -21.70 -15.79 30.97
N ALA A 450 -21.83 -14.47 30.82
CA ALA A 450 -20.84 -13.64 30.12
C ALA A 450 -19.43 -13.73 30.75
N ALA A 451 -19.35 -13.97 32.06
CA ALA A 451 -18.09 -14.13 32.78
C ALA A 451 -17.28 -15.35 32.30
N ASP A 452 -17.93 -16.45 31.92
CA ASP A 452 -17.25 -17.66 31.45
C ASP A 452 -16.64 -17.44 30.06
N TYR A 453 -17.31 -16.66 29.21
CA TYR A 453 -16.75 -16.24 27.93
C TYR A 453 -15.55 -15.30 28.11
N LEU A 454 -15.60 -14.40 29.10
CA LEU A 454 -14.47 -13.53 29.42
C LEU A 454 -13.28 -14.36 29.94
N ASP A 455 -13.53 -15.33 30.82
CA ASP A 455 -12.50 -16.28 31.30
C ASP A 455 -11.87 -17.06 30.14
N ALA A 456 -12.67 -17.54 29.19
CA ALA A 456 -12.16 -18.23 28.00
C ALA A 456 -11.26 -17.30 27.14
N LEU A 457 -11.63 -16.03 26.98
CA LEU A 457 -10.82 -15.02 26.28
C LEU A 457 -9.53 -14.69 27.03
N ARG A 458 -9.58 -14.56 28.36
CA ARG A 458 -8.39 -14.35 29.21
C ARG A 458 -7.45 -15.53 29.15
N ALA A 459 -7.98 -16.76 29.18
CA ALA A 459 -7.19 -17.96 29.03
C ALA A 459 -6.50 -18.03 27.66
N LEU A 460 -7.20 -17.67 26.59
CA LEU A 460 -6.60 -17.54 25.25
C LEU A 460 -5.47 -16.51 25.25
N ALA A 461 -5.72 -15.30 25.75
CA ALA A 461 -4.73 -14.23 25.82
C ALA A 461 -3.52 -14.61 26.72
N GLY A 462 -3.76 -15.33 27.82
CA GLY A 462 -2.70 -15.87 28.69
C GLY A 462 -1.80 -16.86 27.95
N GLU A 463 -2.37 -17.78 27.17
CA GLU A 463 -1.59 -18.70 26.33
C GLU A 463 -0.86 -17.96 25.21
N MET A 464 -1.45 -16.93 24.61
CA MET A 464 -0.78 -16.07 23.62
C MET A 464 0.47 -15.42 24.20
N LEU A 465 0.37 -14.89 25.43
CA LEU A 465 1.49 -14.27 26.15
C LEU A 465 2.58 -15.30 26.48
N ALA A 466 2.20 -16.43 27.07
CA ALA A 466 3.14 -17.48 27.48
C ALA A 466 3.88 -18.11 26.29
N ARG A 467 3.17 -18.31 25.17
CA ARG A 467 3.74 -18.89 23.95
C ARG A 467 4.40 -17.86 23.04
N ARG A 468 4.17 -16.56 23.29
CA ARG A 468 4.63 -15.45 22.46
C ARG A 468 4.05 -15.60 21.04
N GLU A 469 2.78 -15.99 20.93
CA GLU A 469 2.06 -16.24 19.67
C GLU A 469 0.90 -15.24 19.52
N ILE A 470 0.98 -14.32 18.54
CA ILE A 470 -0.08 -13.33 18.24
C ILE A 470 -0.87 -13.70 16.99
N GLU A 471 -0.24 -14.34 16.01
CA GLU A 471 -0.93 -14.91 14.85
C GLU A 471 -1.41 -16.32 15.18
N LEU A 472 -2.73 -16.51 15.25
CA LEU A 472 -3.30 -17.72 15.81
C LEU A 472 -3.74 -18.69 14.71
N VAL A 473 -3.07 -19.82 14.59
CA VAL A 473 -3.58 -20.94 13.78
C VAL A 473 -4.55 -21.75 14.63
N TRP A 474 -5.79 -21.91 14.18
CA TRP A 474 -6.84 -22.56 14.96
C TRP A 474 -6.49 -23.99 15.37
N ARG A 475 -5.78 -24.72 14.49
CA ARG A 475 -5.26 -26.07 14.80
C ARG A 475 -4.31 -26.07 16.00
N GLN A 476 -3.45 -25.07 16.13
CA GLN A 476 -2.51 -24.93 17.25
C GLN A 476 -3.24 -24.54 18.53
N VAL A 477 -4.15 -23.55 18.45
CA VAL A 477 -4.98 -23.12 19.59
C VAL A 477 -5.74 -24.28 20.21
N LYS A 478 -6.30 -25.19 19.40
CA LYS A 478 -6.95 -26.41 19.88
C LYS A 478 -6.04 -27.35 20.69
N GLY A 479 -4.72 -27.23 20.59
CA GLY A 479 -3.74 -28.01 21.33
C GLY A 479 -3.21 -27.32 22.59
N TRP A 480 -3.60 -26.07 22.86
CA TRP A 480 -3.11 -25.32 24.02
C TRP A 480 -3.82 -25.74 25.29
N ALA A 481 -3.05 -25.98 26.37
CA ALA A 481 -3.58 -26.56 27.61
C ALA A 481 -4.60 -25.65 28.31
N GLY A 482 -4.33 -24.33 28.39
CA GLY A 482 -5.15 -23.35 29.10
C GLY A 482 -6.54 -23.10 28.49
N VAL A 483 -6.75 -23.49 27.23
CA VAL A 483 -8.01 -23.29 26.50
C VAL A 483 -8.80 -24.58 26.27
N GLN A 484 -8.39 -25.73 26.84
CA GLN A 484 -9.12 -27.00 26.65
C GLN A 484 -10.51 -27.01 27.28
N GLY A 485 -11.32 -28.02 26.90
CA GLY A 485 -12.64 -28.25 27.47
C GLY A 485 -13.65 -27.17 27.09
N ASP A 486 -14.41 -26.69 28.08
CA ASP A 486 -15.47 -25.68 27.86
C ASP A 486 -14.91 -24.38 27.28
N ARG A 487 -13.71 -23.97 27.67
CA ARG A 487 -13.07 -22.76 27.13
C ARG A 487 -12.90 -22.83 25.60
N LEU A 488 -12.49 -23.98 25.05
CA LEU A 488 -12.34 -24.16 23.61
C LEU A 488 -13.68 -24.04 22.90
N HIS A 489 -14.72 -24.63 23.50
CA HIS A 489 -16.08 -24.56 22.99
C HIS A 489 -16.59 -23.11 22.99
N LEU A 490 -16.40 -22.37 24.08
CA LEU A 490 -16.79 -20.96 24.19
C LEU A 490 -16.05 -20.07 23.18
N LEU A 491 -14.74 -20.28 22.98
CA LEU A 491 -13.97 -19.59 21.95
C LEU A 491 -14.48 -19.92 20.53
N GLY A 492 -14.81 -21.18 20.27
CA GLY A 492 -15.43 -21.60 19.01
C GLY A 492 -16.76 -20.90 18.75
N ARG A 493 -17.59 -20.70 19.78
CA ARG A 493 -18.85 -19.95 19.67
C ARG A 493 -18.61 -18.47 19.40
N LEU A 494 -17.70 -17.83 20.13
CA LEU A 494 -17.35 -16.42 19.87
C LEU A 494 -16.82 -16.21 18.46
N ALA A 495 -16.00 -17.16 17.97
CA ALA A 495 -15.47 -17.12 16.61
C ALA A 495 -16.54 -17.37 15.53
N HIS A 496 -17.61 -18.10 15.86
CA HIS A 496 -18.77 -18.30 14.99
C HIS A 496 -19.68 -17.06 14.96
N GLU A 497 -19.90 -16.42 16.11
CA GLU A 497 -20.70 -15.20 16.23
C GLU A 497 -20.03 -14.00 15.53
N GLY A 498 -18.70 -13.92 15.56
CA GLY A 498 -17.93 -13.04 14.67
C GLY A 498 -17.77 -11.60 15.13
N THR A 499 -18.30 -11.19 16.29
CA THR A 499 -18.20 -9.80 16.76
C THR A 499 -16.83 -9.46 17.31
N LEU A 500 -16.24 -10.35 18.12
CA LEU A 500 -14.93 -10.14 18.77
C LEU A 500 -13.80 -10.90 18.07
N LEU A 501 -14.07 -12.15 17.70
CA LEU A 501 -13.15 -13.08 17.06
C LEU A 501 -13.84 -13.68 15.84
N ARG A 502 -13.07 -14.08 14.84
CA ARG A 502 -13.58 -14.83 13.68
C ARG A 502 -12.56 -15.85 13.17
N LEU A 503 -13.05 -16.95 12.62
CA LEU A 503 -12.22 -17.88 11.85
C LEU A 503 -12.11 -17.41 10.40
N THR A 504 -10.90 -17.32 9.88
CA THR A 504 -10.60 -16.92 8.50
C THR A 504 -9.75 -17.98 7.80
N GLY A 505 -9.80 -18.00 6.47
CA GLY A 505 -9.00 -18.93 5.65
C GLY A 505 -9.63 -20.32 5.47
N PRO A 506 -8.97 -21.18 4.66
CA PRO A 506 -9.47 -22.53 4.35
C PRO A 506 -9.37 -23.46 5.56
N SER A 507 -10.24 -24.46 5.65
CA SER A 507 -10.35 -25.38 6.81
C SER A 507 -9.03 -26.03 7.26
N ALA A 508 -8.10 -26.29 6.32
CA ALA A 508 -6.80 -26.87 6.62
C ALA A 508 -5.81 -25.90 7.29
N ALA A 509 -6.01 -24.59 7.12
CA ALA A 509 -5.13 -23.52 7.59
C ALA A 509 -5.92 -22.37 8.25
N GLN A 510 -7.05 -22.69 8.90
CA GLN A 510 -7.91 -21.70 9.54
C GLN A 510 -7.13 -20.90 10.58
N ARG A 511 -7.24 -19.58 10.50
CA ARG A 511 -6.66 -18.63 11.44
C ARG A 511 -7.75 -18.02 12.31
N LEU A 512 -7.48 -17.86 13.61
CA LEU A 512 -8.34 -17.11 14.51
C LEU A 512 -7.89 -15.64 14.50
N SER A 513 -8.78 -14.75 14.10
CA SER A 513 -8.49 -13.32 13.94
C SER A 513 -9.37 -12.49 14.86
N PHE A 514 -8.77 -11.49 15.51
CA PHE A 514 -9.52 -10.49 16.28
C PHE A 514 -10.20 -9.50 15.34
N ARG A 515 -11.30 -8.89 15.82
CA ARG A 515 -12.00 -7.80 15.11
C ARG A 515 -11.04 -6.66 14.75
N HIS A 516 -10.13 -6.30 15.65
CA HIS A 516 -9.17 -5.21 15.48
C HIS A 516 -7.98 -5.39 16.44
N ASP A 517 -6.79 -4.87 16.09
CA ASP A 517 -5.59 -4.94 16.94
C ASP A 517 -5.85 -4.34 18.32
N ARG A 518 -6.42 -3.13 18.40
CA ARG A 518 -6.78 -2.50 19.68
C ARG A 518 -7.75 -3.32 20.56
N VAL A 519 -8.57 -4.22 19.98
CA VAL A 519 -9.41 -5.15 20.76
C VAL A 519 -8.56 -6.29 21.31
N ARG A 520 -7.65 -6.85 20.50
CA ARG A 520 -6.65 -7.83 20.95
C ARG A 520 -5.80 -7.25 22.08
N ASP A 521 -5.25 -6.05 21.88
CA ASP A 521 -4.32 -5.43 22.84
C ASP A 521 -5.03 -5.11 24.17
N TRP A 522 -6.31 -4.72 24.12
CA TRP A 522 -7.14 -4.61 25.32
C TRP A 522 -7.31 -5.95 26.03
N LEU A 523 -7.58 -7.04 25.30
CA LEU A 523 -7.70 -8.38 25.87
C LEU A 523 -6.39 -8.88 26.49
N LEU A 524 -5.25 -8.64 25.84
CA LEU A 524 -3.93 -8.95 26.40
C LEU A 524 -3.68 -8.16 27.69
N THR A 525 -4.03 -6.87 27.71
CA THR A 525 -3.92 -6.01 28.90
C THR A 525 -4.79 -6.51 30.05
N ASP A 526 -6.05 -6.86 29.77
CA ASP A 526 -6.97 -7.40 30.76
C ASP A 526 -6.50 -8.75 31.33
N ALA A 527 -5.97 -9.64 30.47
CA ALA A 527 -5.42 -10.92 30.88
C ALA A 527 -4.15 -10.78 31.73
N VAL A 528 -3.22 -9.88 31.38
CA VAL A 528 -2.04 -9.61 32.21
C VAL A 528 -2.45 -9.12 33.59
N ALA A 529 -3.41 -8.20 33.66
CA ALA A 529 -3.89 -7.68 34.94
C ALA A 529 -4.59 -8.75 35.79
N ASP A 530 -5.34 -9.67 35.17
CA ASP A 530 -5.96 -10.80 35.85
C ASP A 530 -4.90 -11.79 36.38
N LEU A 531 -3.95 -12.20 35.54
CA LEU A 531 -2.84 -13.09 35.93
C LEU A 531 -1.95 -12.47 37.02
N GLU A 532 -1.67 -11.17 36.97
CA GLU A 532 -0.93 -10.45 38.01
C GLU A 532 -1.70 -10.46 39.34
N SER A 533 -3.01 -10.21 39.30
CA SER A 533 -3.83 -10.21 40.50
C SER A 533 -3.80 -11.57 41.22
N GLN A 534 -3.78 -12.65 40.43
CA GLN A 534 -3.73 -14.04 40.87
C GLN A 534 -2.30 -14.56 41.13
N ASN A 535 -1.26 -13.76 40.89
CA ASN A 535 0.16 -14.16 40.95
C ASN A 535 0.52 -15.34 40.02
N LEU A 536 -0.12 -15.44 38.86
CA LEU A 536 0.13 -16.46 37.83
C LEU A 536 0.95 -15.94 36.64
N LEU A 537 1.23 -14.63 36.59
CA LEU A 537 2.01 -14.02 35.52
C LEU A 537 3.48 -14.45 35.60
N GLN A 538 3.98 -15.03 34.52
CA GLN A 538 5.36 -15.51 34.45
C GLN A 538 6.35 -14.36 34.22
N GLN A 539 7.52 -14.44 34.86
CA GLN A 539 8.52 -13.37 34.81
C GLN A 539 9.15 -13.19 33.42
N ASP A 540 9.25 -14.26 32.63
CA ASP A 540 9.78 -14.21 31.27
C ASP A 540 8.84 -13.47 30.30
N VAL A 541 7.53 -13.47 30.58
CA VAL A 541 6.52 -12.65 29.89
C VAL A 541 6.67 -11.18 30.28
N VAL A 542 6.89 -10.89 31.57
CA VAL A 542 7.17 -9.51 32.04
C VAL A 542 8.41 -8.95 31.36
N ALA A 543 9.48 -9.74 31.29
CA ALA A 543 10.77 -9.38 30.71
C ALA A 543 10.78 -9.30 29.16
N GLU A 544 9.67 -9.61 28.47
CA GLU A 544 9.63 -9.66 27.02
C GLU A 544 9.42 -8.24 26.41
N PRO A 545 10.41 -7.67 25.69
CA PRO A 545 10.30 -6.33 25.12
C PRO A 545 9.15 -6.15 24.14
N TYR A 546 8.73 -7.22 23.43
CA TYR A 546 7.58 -7.18 22.54
C TYR A 546 6.27 -6.81 23.28
N PHE A 547 6.15 -7.13 24.57
CA PHE A 547 4.96 -6.85 25.37
C PHE A 547 5.03 -5.54 26.16
N ALA A 548 6.00 -4.67 25.87
CA ALA A 548 6.17 -3.40 26.59
C ALA A 548 4.91 -2.52 26.56
N GLU A 549 4.21 -2.45 25.43
CA GLU A 549 2.94 -1.71 25.31
C GLU A 549 1.83 -2.31 26.18
N VAL A 550 1.75 -3.64 26.26
CA VAL A 550 0.74 -4.34 27.08
C VAL A 550 1.01 -4.09 28.56
N MET A 551 2.26 -4.26 29.00
CA MET A 551 2.67 -3.99 30.38
C MET A 551 2.45 -2.52 30.75
N GLY A 552 2.81 -1.61 29.84
CA GLY A 552 2.57 -0.18 30.00
C GLY A 552 1.08 0.17 30.13
N ALA A 553 0.21 -0.50 29.36
CA ALA A 553 -1.23 -0.32 29.45
C ALA A 553 -1.81 -0.80 30.78
N VAL A 554 -1.29 -1.89 31.36
CA VAL A 554 -1.68 -2.34 32.70
C VAL A 554 -1.29 -1.29 33.75
N LEU A 555 -0.05 -0.80 33.69
CA LEU A 555 0.47 0.22 34.61
C LEU A 555 -0.25 1.57 34.50
N ALA A 556 -0.75 1.93 33.32
CA ALA A 556 -1.52 3.16 33.12
C ALA A 556 -2.97 3.01 33.62
N SER A 557 -3.63 1.90 33.29
CA SER A 557 -5.09 1.76 33.50
C SER A 557 -5.49 1.26 34.88
N ARG A 558 -4.60 0.60 35.63
CA ARG A 558 -4.93 -0.05 36.90
C ARG A 558 -3.92 0.29 37.99
N GLN A 559 -4.40 0.30 39.23
CA GLN A 559 -3.53 0.29 40.39
C GLN A 559 -3.00 -1.12 40.60
N THR A 560 -1.72 -1.33 40.27
CA THR A 560 -1.03 -2.62 40.42
C THR A 560 -0.34 -2.74 41.78
N LYS A 561 0.08 -3.96 42.14
CA LYS A 561 0.92 -4.19 43.32
C LYS A 561 2.27 -3.46 43.13
N PRO A 562 2.83 -2.82 44.17
CA PRO A 562 4.15 -2.18 44.08
C PRO A 562 5.25 -3.12 43.57
N SER A 563 5.21 -4.39 43.97
CA SER A 563 6.13 -5.43 43.52
C SER A 563 6.06 -5.70 42.01
N PHE A 564 4.89 -5.54 41.40
CA PHE A 564 4.74 -5.69 39.95
C PHE A 564 5.37 -4.51 39.20
N LEU A 565 5.16 -3.27 39.67
CA LEU A 565 5.82 -2.10 39.11
C LEU A 565 7.34 -2.21 39.21
N GLU A 566 7.86 -2.68 40.35
CA GLU A 566 9.31 -2.90 40.54
C GLU A 566 9.84 -3.97 39.57
N SER A 567 9.14 -5.10 39.45
CA SER A 567 9.50 -6.16 38.51
C SER A 567 9.51 -5.67 37.05
N VAL A 568 8.50 -4.89 36.64
CA VAL A 568 8.44 -4.30 35.29
C VAL A 568 9.57 -3.28 35.10
N ALA A 569 9.84 -2.42 36.07
CA ALA A 569 10.90 -1.42 35.98
C ALA A 569 12.30 -2.05 35.84
N GLU A 570 12.53 -3.21 36.46
CA GLU A 570 13.78 -3.96 36.37
C GLU A 570 13.90 -4.75 35.06
N ALA A 571 12.85 -5.50 34.70
CA ALA A 571 12.91 -6.47 33.60
C ALA A 571 12.47 -5.91 32.23
N ASN A 572 11.63 -4.88 32.21
CA ASN A 572 11.09 -4.28 30.99
C ASN A 572 10.80 -2.78 31.15
N PRO A 573 11.86 -1.96 31.35
CA PRO A 573 11.72 -0.52 31.58
C PRO A 573 11.05 0.24 30.43
N LEU A 574 11.05 -0.29 29.20
CA LEU A 574 10.34 0.30 28.06
C LEU A 574 8.83 0.43 28.33
N ALA A 575 8.24 -0.50 29.09
CA ALA A 575 6.84 -0.46 29.47
C ALA A 575 6.46 0.79 30.26
N LEU A 576 7.41 1.36 31.04
CA LEU A 576 7.17 2.59 31.79
C LEU A 576 6.99 3.80 30.86
N PHE A 577 7.74 3.86 29.75
CA PHE A 577 7.59 4.91 28.73
C PHE A 577 6.25 4.77 28.00
N HIS A 578 5.83 3.55 27.67
CA HIS A 578 4.51 3.31 27.09
C HIS A 578 3.36 3.63 28.05
N ALA A 579 3.52 3.38 29.35
CA ALA A 579 2.56 3.82 30.36
C ALA A 579 2.43 5.35 30.36
N LEU A 580 3.55 6.08 30.39
CA LEU A 580 3.56 7.55 30.30
C LEU A 580 2.91 8.05 29.01
N ARG A 581 3.15 7.39 27.88
CA ARG A 581 2.49 7.72 26.60
C ARG A 581 0.96 7.64 26.70
N LEU A 582 0.44 6.65 27.43
CA LEU A 582 -1.00 6.42 27.56
C LEU A 582 -1.67 7.39 28.53
N PHE A 583 -1.10 7.65 29.71
CA PHE A 583 -1.73 8.56 30.69
C PHE A 583 -1.31 10.03 30.53
N GLY A 584 -0.24 10.32 29.80
CA GLY A 584 0.29 11.67 29.57
C GLY A 584 0.72 12.37 30.86
N GLU A 585 -0.12 13.27 31.38
CA GLU A 585 0.14 13.97 32.64
C GLU A 585 -0.26 13.09 33.84
N PRO A 586 0.63 12.91 34.85
CA PRO A 586 0.36 12.03 35.98
C PRO A 586 -0.73 12.60 36.91
N SER A 587 -1.97 12.18 36.68
CA SER A 587 -3.15 12.58 37.44
C SER A 587 -3.42 11.72 38.70
N LEU A 588 -3.12 10.42 38.64
CA LEU A 588 -3.44 9.44 39.69
C LEU A 588 -2.20 8.99 40.48
N PRO A 589 -2.36 8.45 41.71
CA PRO A 589 -1.23 8.02 42.54
C PRO A 589 -0.32 6.98 41.86
N HIS A 590 -0.89 6.00 41.16
CA HIS A 590 -0.11 4.99 40.44
C HIS A 590 0.62 5.57 39.23
N HIS A 591 0.08 6.60 38.55
CA HIS A 591 0.81 7.32 37.50
C HIS A 591 2.08 7.98 38.07
N ARG A 592 1.99 8.58 39.26
CA ARG A 592 3.16 9.18 39.92
C ARG A 592 4.20 8.13 40.30
N ALA A 593 3.76 6.95 40.74
CA ALA A 593 4.67 5.84 41.03
C ALA A 593 5.42 5.36 39.77
N VAL A 594 4.74 5.29 38.62
CA VAL A 594 5.38 4.99 37.32
C VAL A 594 6.43 6.05 36.97
N VAL A 595 6.11 7.34 37.12
CA VAL A 595 7.08 8.43 36.85
C VAL A 595 8.28 8.36 37.81
N GLN A 596 8.07 8.03 39.08
CA GLN A 596 9.16 7.82 40.03
C GLN A 596 10.02 6.59 39.68
N ALA A 597 9.42 5.52 39.16
CA ALA A 597 10.17 4.38 38.65
C ALA A 597 10.99 4.75 37.40
N LEU A 598 10.44 5.56 36.49
CA LEU A 598 11.17 6.11 35.35
C LEU A 598 12.37 6.96 35.77
N ASP A 599 12.19 7.88 36.72
CA ASP A 599 13.28 8.73 37.21
C ASP A 599 14.39 7.88 37.86
N ARG A 600 14.03 6.94 38.74
CA ARG A 600 15.00 6.02 39.36
C ARG A 600 15.74 5.17 38.32
N TRP A 601 15.01 4.69 37.32
CA TRP A 601 15.64 3.96 36.22
C TRP A 601 16.65 4.88 35.55
N LEU A 602 16.24 6.07 35.09
CA LEU A 602 17.06 7.08 34.39
C LEU A 602 18.30 7.58 35.16
N GLU A 603 18.32 7.44 36.47
CA GLU A 603 19.49 7.75 37.32
C GLU A 603 20.57 6.66 37.29
N SER A 604 20.25 5.46 36.80
CA SER A 604 21.20 4.35 36.71
C SER A 604 22.29 4.61 35.65
N PRO A 605 23.58 4.52 36.00
CA PRO A 605 24.68 4.66 35.03
C PRO A 605 24.62 3.64 33.88
N SER A 606 24.07 2.45 34.13
CA SER A 606 24.02 1.35 33.16
C SER A 606 23.15 1.66 31.93
N ILE A 607 22.26 2.65 32.01
CA ILE A 607 21.42 3.03 30.86
C ILE A 607 22.24 3.56 29.71
N HIS A 608 23.37 4.20 29.99
CA HIS A 608 24.23 4.77 28.95
C HIS A 608 25.18 3.74 28.32
N GLU A 609 25.17 2.49 28.80
CA GLU A 609 25.93 1.40 28.20
C GLU A 609 25.42 1.07 26.79
N LEU A 610 26.28 0.42 26.01
CA LEU A 610 25.97 0.05 24.64
C LEU A 610 24.82 -0.98 24.57
N ALA A 611 24.69 -1.81 25.61
CA ALA A 611 23.62 -2.82 25.76
C ALA A 611 22.22 -2.23 25.71
N ASN A 612 22.07 -0.97 26.15
CA ASN A 612 20.77 -0.29 26.25
C ASN A 612 20.52 0.68 25.09
N ARG A 613 21.34 0.68 24.03
CA ARG A 613 21.23 1.66 22.94
C ARG A 613 19.88 1.59 22.23
N HIS A 614 19.44 0.40 21.80
CA HIS A 614 18.12 0.24 21.16
C HIS A 614 16.96 0.51 22.13
N LEU A 615 17.10 0.13 23.40
CA LEU A 615 16.11 0.48 24.42
C LEU A 615 15.94 2.00 24.54
N ARG A 616 17.03 2.78 24.55
CA ARG A 616 16.96 4.25 24.55
C ARG A 616 16.28 4.77 23.28
N GLN A 617 16.56 4.19 22.11
CA GLN A 617 15.93 4.59 20.84
C GLN A 617 14.41 4.35 20.85
N GLU A 618 13.96 3.17 21.32
CA GLU A 618 12.54 2.83 21.47
C GLU A 618 11.85 3.71 22.52
N ALA A 619 12.53 4.02 23.63
CA ALA A 619 12.02 4.96 24.62
C ALA A 619 11.79 6.36 24.02
N LEU A 620 12.70 6.86 23.19
CA LEU A 620 12.54 8.14 22.50
C LEU A 620 11.39 8.09 21.48
N ALA A 621 11.19 6.96 20.81
CA ALA A 621 10.04 6.78 19.91
C ALA A 621 8.72 6.88 20.69
N ALA A 622 8.61 6.22 21.84
CA ALA A 622 7.44 6.35 22.71
C ALA A 622 7.22 7.79 23.20
N LEU A 623 8.30 8.50 23.54
CA LEU A 623 8.24 9.91 23.97
C LEU A 623 7.86 10.87 22.83
N ALA A 624 8.21 10.56 21.58
CA ALA A 624 7.84 11.36 20.40
C ALA A 624 6.32 11.42 20.16
N GLU A 625 5.58 10.48 20.74
CA GLU A 625 4.11 10.41 20.71
C GLU A 625 3.47 10.82 22.04
N THR A 626 4.27 11.20 23.03
CA THR A 626 3.80 11.49 24.39
C THR A 626 3.57 12.99 24.56
N ASP A 627 2.41 13.35 25.11
CA ASP A 627 2.08 14.71 25.51
C ASP A 627 2.20 14.85 27.04
N SER A 628 3.34 15.33 27.54
CA SER A 628 3.59 15.54 28.98
C SER A 628 4.72 16.54 29.22
N ARG A 629 4.55 17.41 30.23
CA ARG A 629 5.55 18.39 30.69
C ARG A 629 6.86 17.74 31.14
N ARG A 630 6.84 16.44 31.47
CA ARG A 630 8.03 15.67 31.87
C ARG A 630 8.90 15.29 30.67
N VAL A 631 8.34 15.18 29.46
CA VAL A 631 9.04 14.63 28.29
C VAL A 631 10.38 15.34 28.00
N PRO A 632 10.47 16.68 27.96
CA PRO A 632 11.75 17.34 27.64
C PRO A 632 12.87 17.02 28.64
N GLU A 633 12.55 16.82 29.92
CA GLU A 633 13.51 16.41 30.93
C GLU A 633 13.97 14.96 30.74
N LEU A 634 13.02 14.05 30.47
CA LEU A 634 13.32 12.63 30.21
C LEU A 634 14.21 12.47 28.98
N VAL A 635 13.92 13.19 27.90
CA VAL A 635 14.76 13.18 26.67
C VAL A 635 16.19 13.63 26.98
N ARG A 636 16.38 14.69 27.79
CA ARG A 636 17.73 15.13 28.19
C ARG A 636 18.48 14.09 29.00
N LYS A 637 17.79 13.37 29.90
CA LYS A 637 18.39 12.29 30.70
C LYS A 637 18.88 11.12 29.83
N LEU A 638 18.24 10.84 28.69
CA LEU A 638 18.66 9.77 27.77
C LEU A 638 19.94 10.10 26.96
N ARG A 639 20.29 11.39 26.82
CA ARG A 639 21.51 11.89 26.14
C ARG A 639 21.67 11.52 24.65
N GLU A 640 20.63 10.99 24.03
CA GLU A 640 20.65 10.60 22.62
C GLU A 640 20.21 11.76 21.72
N ARG A 641 21.03 12.06 20.72
CA ARG A 641 20.73 13.04 19.66
C ARG A 641 20.12 12.33 18.46
N THR A 642 18.83 12.03 18.57
CA THR A 642 18.09 11.31 17.52
C THR A 642 16.88 12.11 17.09
N LEU A 643 16.40 11.81 15.88
CA LEU A 643 15.20 12.42 15.32
C LEU A 643 13.99 12.33 16.25
N ASN A 644 13.74 11.15 16.84
CA ASN A 644 12.65 10.93 17.79
C ASN A 644 12.81 11.80 19.04
N GLY A 645 14.04 11.99 19.53
CA GLY A 645 14.32 12.91 20.63
C GLY A 645 13.97 14.36 20.28
N TYR A 646 14.30 14.81 19.07
CA TYR A 646 13.95 16.17 18.63
C TYR A 646 12.44 16.35 18.46
N LEU A 647 11.75 15.36 17.87
CA LEU A 647 10.28 15.36 17.74
C LEU A 647 9.60 15.38 19.12
N ALA A 648 10.05 14.56 20.07
CA ALA A 648 9.52 14.53 21.43
C ALA A 648 9.64 15.88 22.15
N ARG A 649 10.78 16.56 21.97
CA ARG A 649 11.04 17.88 22.54
C ARG A 649 10.15 18.96 21.92
N LEU A 650 10.10 19.03 20.58
CA LEU A 650 9.27 20.00 19.87
C LEU A 650 7.78 19.81 20.20
N ARG A 651 7.29 18.56 20.15
CA ARG A 651 5.91 18.19 20.49
C ARG A 651 5.49 18.71 21.86
N ASN A 652 6.43 18.78 22.80
CA ASN A 652 6.21 19.22 24.19
C ASN A 652 6.72 20.65 24.47
N GLY A 653 6.95 21.45 23.43
CA GLY A 653 7.21 22.89 23.53
C GLY A 653 8.64 23.26 23.89
N ASP A 654 9.62 22.36 23.77
CA ASP A 654 11.04 22.66 23.90
C ASP A 654 11.60 23.14 22.55
N LEU A 655 11.94 24.43 22.49
CA LEU A 655 12.42 25.13 21.28
C LEU A 655 13.57 24.39 20.59
N SER A 656 14.53 23.90 21.35
CA SER A 656 15.74 23.31 20.77
C SER A 656 15.46 22.01 20.01
N GLY A 657 14.38 21.29 20.30
CA GLY A 657 13.94 20.18 19.45
C GLY A 657 13.54 20.64 18.04
N GLY A 658 12.88 21.80 17.93
CA GLY A 658 12.53 22.39 16.65
C GLY A 658 13.74 22.89 15.88
N ILE A 659 14.69 23.53 16.58
CA ILE A 659 15.95 24.01 15.96
C ILE A 659 16.74 22.84 15.37
N GLU A 660 16.97 21.77 16.13
CA GLU A 660 17.71 20.58 15.67
C GLU A 660 17.01 19.90 14.47
N LEU A 661 15.67 19.81 14.49
CA LEU A 661 14.91 19.30 13.33
C LEU A 661 15.13 20.13 12.06
N CYS A 662 15.23 21.45 12.21
CA CYS A 662 15.43 22.37 11.09
C CYS A 662 16.90 22.50 10.66
N ILE A 663 17.86 22.09 11.48
CA ILE A 663 19.27 21.93 11.07
C ILE A 663 19.38 20.77 10.09
N GLU A 664 18.82 19.61 10.44
CA GLU A 664 18.91 18.38 9.66
C GLU A 664 18.05 18.40 8.39
N LEU A 665 17.01 19.24 8.36
CA LEU A 665 16.05 19.32 7.25
C LEU A 665 15.83 20.76 6.80
N GLU A 666 16.21 21.03 5.56
CA GLU A 666 15.98 22.31 4.91
C GLU A 666 14.48 22.60 4.71
N PRO A 667 14.09 23.88 4.57
CA PRO A 667 12.68 24.26 4.40
C PRO A 667 12.04 23.58 3.19
N GLY A 668 12.72 23.52 2.04
CA GLY A 668 12.22 22.91 0.81
C GLY A 668 12.16 21.39 0.82
N THR A 669 12.74 20.73 1.84
CA THR A 669 12.64 19.29 2.00
C THR A 669 11.21 18.92 2.34
N SER A 670 10.62 18.03 1.52
CA SER A 670 9.36 17.40 1.87
C SER A 670 9.58 16.54 3.12
N ALA A 671 8.79 16.78 4.17
CA ALA A 671 8.86 16.02 5.41
C ALA A 671 7.52 16.12 6.16
N PRO A 672 6.43 15.50 5.65
CA PRO A 672 5.09 15.70 6.21
C PRO A 672 4.99 15.37 7.72
N TRP A 673 5.76 14.40 8.19
CA TRP A 673 5.84 14.02 9.61
C TRP A 673 6.45 15.14 10.49
N ARG A 674 7.44 15.90 9.99
CA ARG A 674 8.00 17.07 10.68
C ARG A 674 6.94 18.16 10.74
N ASP A 675 6.31 18.43 9.60
CA ASP A 675 5.36 19.53 9.46
C ASP A 675 4.14 19.32 10.36
N ILE A 676 3.64 18.08 10.48
CA ILE A 676 2.56 17.73 11.43
C ILE A 676 2.97 18.02 12.88
N GLN A 677 4.22 17.74 13.28
CA GLN A 677 4.68 18.02 14.64
C GLN A 677 4.88 19.51 14.90
N ILE A 678 5.34 20.27 13.90
CA ILE A 678 5.42 21.73 13.98
C ILE A 678 4.02 22.32 14.16
N GLU A 679 3.04 21.89 13.35
CA GLU A 679 1.66 22.35 13.49
C GLU A 679 1.04 21.97 14.85
N HIS A 680 1.29 20.76 15.35
CA HIS A 680 0.87 20.37 16.71
C HIS A 680 1.48 21.29 17.79
N ALA A 681 2.78 21.58 17.68
CA ALA A 681 3.47 22.48 18.60
C ALA A 681 2.94 23.92 18.50
N LYS A 682 2.61 24.41 17.31
CA LYS A 682 1.98 25.73 17.09
C LYS A 682 0.60 25.80 17.76
N LEU A 683 -0.24 24.80 17.56
CA LEU A 683 -1.58 24.75 18.17
C LEU A 683 -1.52 24.73 19.70
N ARG A 684 -0.54 24.03 20.29
CA ARG A 684 -0.45 23.84 21.74
C ARG A 684 0.35 24.91 22.46
N PHE A 685 1.40 25.44 21.82
CA PHE A 685 2.39 26.32 22.46
C PHE A 685 2.67 27.61 21.67
N GLY A 686 2.00 27.87 20.54
CA GLY A 686 2.33 28.90 19.54
C GLY A 686 2.88 30.20 20.10
N ALA A 687 2.09 30.95 20.90
CA ALA A 687 2.53 32.23 21.45
C ALA A 687 3.77 32.12 22.35
N LYS A 688 3.86 31.07 23.17
CA LYS A 688 5.03 30.81 24.03
C LYS A 688 6.24 30.41 23.19
N LEU A 689 6.05 29.54 22.20
CA LEU A 689 7.09 29.07 21.30
C LEU A 689 7.67 30.22 20.48
N GLY A 690 6.81 31.09 19.93
CA GLY A 690 7.21 32.31 19.23
C GLY A 690 7.99 33.26 20.12
N THR A 691 7.54 33.49 21.36
CA THR A 691 8.26 34.34 22.33
C THR A 691 9.66 33.81 22.63
N VAL A 692 9.79 32.52 22.94
CA VAL A 692 11.10 31.91 23.27
C VAL A 692 12.02 31.86 22.04
N LEU A 693 11.47 31.63 20.84
CA LEU A 693 12.24 31.69 19.60
C LEU A 693 12.73 33.12 19.31
N ALA A 694 11.89 34.13 19.55
CA ALA A 694 12.27 35.54 19.41
C ALA A 694 13.39 35.93 20.39
N GLU A 695 13.33 35.47 21.64
CA GLU A 695 14.41 35.66 22.61
C GLU A 695 15.70 34.97 22.16
N PHE A 696 15.60 33.74 21.64
CA PHE A 696 16.76 33.00 21.14
C PHE A 696 17.43 33.70 19.94
N LEU A 697 16.66 34.17 18.96
CA LEU A 697 17.16 34.88 17.78
C LEU A 697 17.83 36.23 18.09
N ARG A 698 17.49 36.86 19.22
CA ARG A 698 18.11 38.13 19.66
C ARG A 698 19.48 37.95 20.30
N ARG A 699 19.93 36.71 20.51
CA ARG A 699 21.26 36.44 21.06
C ARG A 699 22.35 36.79 20.05
N GLU A 700 23.40 37.44 20.52
CA GLU A 700 24.56 37.78 19.70
C GLU A 700 25.54 36.61 19.55
N ASP A 701 25.48 35.63 20.46
CA ASP A 701 26.42 34.51 20.59
C ASP A 701 25.95 33.21 19.90
N LEU A 702 25.10 33.31 18.87
CA LEU A 702 24.63 32.13 18.12
C LEU A 702 25.69 31.65 17.11
N ASP A 703 26.03 30.37 17.20
CA ASP A 703 26.78 29.68 16.13
C ASP A 703 25.93 29.52 14.86
N ALA A 704 26.59 29.24 13.73
CA ALA A 704 25.92 29.14 12.44
C ALA A 704 24.82 28.06 12.42
N PRO A 705 25.04 26.81 12.89
CA PRO A 705 23.98 25.80 12.90
C PRO A 705 22.75 26.20 13.72
N ALA A 706 22.93 26.73 14.93
CA ALA A 706 21.80 27.14 15.77
C ALA A 706 21.03 28.32 15.14
N ARG A 707 21.74 29.26 14.51
CA ARG A 707 21.14 30.38 13.78
C ARG A 707 20.30 29.89 12.60
N ILE A 708 20.87 29.03 11.75
CA ILE A 708 20.20 28.42 10.60
C ILE A 708 18.93 27.68 11.05
N GLY A 709 19.05 26.79 12.04
CA GLY A 709 17.91 26.03 12.56
C GLY A 709 16.80 26.94 13.12
N ALA A 710 17.16 28.01 13.83
CA ALA A 710 16.20 28.98 14.37
C ALA A 710 15.49 29.80 13.28
N LEU A 711 16.20 30.25 12.25
CA LEU A 711 15.63 30.97 11.11
C LEU A 711 14.66 30.08 10.31
N ARG A 712 15.06 28.84 10.03
CA ARG A 712 14.22 27.85 9.35
C ARG A 712 12.95 27.56 10.13
N LEU A 713 13.06 27.37 11.45
CA LEU A 713 11.90 27.17 12.33
C LEU A 713 10.99 28.41 12.35
N ALA A 714 11.56 29.62 12.38
CA ALA A 714 10.77 30.86 12.32
C ALA A 714 9.90 30.91 11.06
N GLY A 715 10.47 30.59 9.89
CA GLY A 715 9.69 30.55 8.65
C GLY A 715 8.63 29.44 8.63
N HIS A 716 8.86 28.28 9.24
CA HIS A 716 7.81 27.25 9.39
C HIS A 716 6.69 27.67 10.36
N ILE A 717 7.03 28.43 11.40
CA ILE A 717 6.03 28.99 12.32
C ILE A 717 5.22 30.07 11.59
N GLY A 718 5.88 30.97 10.85
CA GLY A 718 5.25 32.03 10.06
C GLY A 718 4.49 33.04 10.91
N ASP A 719 4.94 33.28 12.15
CA ASP A 719 4.33 34.24 13.07
C ASP A 719 4.93 35.62 12.83
N PRO A 720 4.12 36.64 12.46
CA PRO A 720 4.62 37.99 12.20
C PRO A 720 5.39 38.63 13.34
N SER A 721 5.10 38.25 14.59
CA SER A 721 5.81 38.78 15.78
C SER A 721 7.31 38.42 15.80
N LEU A 722 7.75 37.45 14.98
CA LEU A 722 9.15 37.06 14.86
C LEU A 722 9.97 38.00 13.96
N ALA A 723 9.35 38.79 13.08
CA ALA A 723 10.08 39.59 12.08
C ALA A 723 11.14 40.51 12.69
N TYR A 724 10.81 41.18 13.80
CA TYR A 724 11.76 42.05 14.51
C TYR A 724 12.92 41.26 15.14
N ALA A 725 12.67 40.05 15.65
CA ALA A 725 13.75 39.22 16.20
C ALA A 725 14.68 38.71 15.10
N VAL A 726 14.14 38.39 13.92
CA VAL A 726 14.93 38.03 12.74
C VAL A 726 15.76 39.23 12.25
N GLU A 727 15.21 40.45 12.30
CA GLU A 727 15.96 41.70 12.00
C GLU A 727 17.13 41.93 12.97
N VAL A 728 16.92 41.73 14.28
CA VAL A 728 18.02 41.79 15.26
C VAL A 728 19.08 40.73 14.96
N CYS A 729 18.66 39.50 14.66
CA CYS A 729 19.55 38.40 14.28
C CYS A 729 20.40 38.75 13.05
N TRP A 730 19.78 39.31 12.00
CA TRP A 730 20.43 39.77 10.77
C TRP A 730 21.52 40.82 11.03
N ASN A 731 21.22 41.78 11.91
CA ASN A 731 22.15 42.86 12.23
C ASN A 731 23.34 42.37 13.06
N ALA A 732 23.16 41.35 13.90
CA ALA A 732 24.21 40.74 14.72
C ALA A 732 25.05 39.69 13.98
N ASP A 733 24.59 39.20 12.83
CA ASP A 733 25.26 38.15 12.06
C ASP A 733 26.35 38.71 11.13
N ALA A 734 27.61 38.51 11.51
CA ALA A 734 28.77 38.90 10.71
C ALA A 734 28.93 38.06 9.44
N GLU A 735 28.40 36.82 9.42
CA GLU A 735 28.48 35.87 8.30
C GLU A 735 27.17 35.79 7.51
N ARG A 736 26.26 36.76 7.68
CA ARG A 736 24.91 36.77 7.10
C ARG A 736 24.83 36.51 5.59
N GLY A 737 25.90 36.82 4.84
CA GLY A 737 26.00 36.50 3.42
C GLY A 737 25.97 35.00 3.12
N GLY A 738 26.45 34.15 4.04
CA GLY A 738 26.38 32.69 3.94
C GLY A 738 25.03 32.09 4.35
N HIS A 739 24.12 32.88 4.91
CA HIS A 739 22.84 32.42 5.46
C HIS A 739 21.63 33.06 4.74
N LEU A 740 21.82 33.66 3.57
CA LEU A 740 20.81 34.46 2.88
C LEU A 740 19.51 33.69 2.60
N ALA A 741 19.60 32.40 2.23
CA ALA A 741 18.43 31.57 1.95
C ALA A 741 17.53 31.40 3.18
N ASP A 742 18.14 31.22 4.36
CA ASP A 742 17.41 31.04 5.62
C ASP A 742 16.75 32.35 6.09
N TYR A 743 17.42 33.49 5.88
CA TYR A 743 16.81 34.81 6.12
C TYR A 743 15.68 35.13 5.15
N LEU A 744 15.85 34.84 3.85
CA LEU A 744 14.79 35.02 2.85
C LEU A 744 13.56 34.17 3.18
N TRP A 745 13.77 32.92 3.60
CA TRP A 745 12.71 32.04 4.09
C TRP A 745 12.01 32.61 5.33
N ALA A 746 12.77 32.98 6.37
CA ALA A 746 12.21 33.48 7.63
C ALA A 746 11.43 34.78 7.43
N PHE A 747 12.03 35.78 6.77
CA PHE A 747 11.37 37.05 6.51
C PHE A 747 10.21 36.90 5.52
N GLY A 748 10.35 36.09 4.48
CA GLY A 748 9.28 35.86 3.49
C GLY A 748 8.00 35.33 4.13
N GLN A 749 8.10 34.58 5.23
CA GLN A 749 6.96 34.05 5.98
C GLN A 749 6.50 34.95 7.13
N CYS A 750 7.38 35.79 7.69
CA CYS A 750 7.08 36.58 8.90
C CYS A 750 6.86 38.09 8.64
N CYS A 751 7.12 38.61 7.43
CA CYS A 751 7.16 40.06 7.21
C CYS A 751 5.81 40.79 7.27
N GLU A 752 4.69 40.07 7.14
CA GLU A 752 3.32 40.61 7.14
C GLU A 752 3.21 41.91 6.32
N ASP A 753 2.88 43.04 6.96
CA ASP A 753 2.55 44.30 6.28
C ASP A 753 3.76 45.16 5.88
N ASP A 754 4.99 44.78 6.26
CA ASP A 754 6.20 45.58 5.97
C ASP A 754 7.33 44.76 5.31
N PRO A 755 7.07 44.14 4.14
CA PRO A 755 8.09 43.39 3.41
C PRO A 755 9.27 44.29 2.99
N ALA A 756 9.05 45.57 2.74
CA ALA A 756 10.11 46.48 2.30
C ALA A 756 11.19 46.69 3.38
N ARG A 757 10.80 46.86 4.65
CA ARG A 757 11.74 46.96 5.77
C ARG A 757 12.54 45.69 5.95
N PHE A 758 11.87 44.54 5.95
CA PHE A 758 12.47 43.28 6.38
C PHE A 758 13.22 42.56 5.25
N LEU A 759 12.65 42.52 4.04
CA LEU A 759 13.28 41.85 2.89
C LEU A 759 14.23 42.77 2.12
N GLY A 760 14.09 44.10 2.21
CA GLY A 760 14.95 45.04 1.47
C GLY A 760 16.45 44.83 1.69
N PRO A 761 16.94 44.89 2.93
CA PRO A 761 18.36 44.67 3.23
C PRO A 761 18.88 43.29 2.77
N VAL A 762 18.01 42.26 2.82
CA VAL A 762 18.38 40.89 2.43
C VAL A 762 18.41 40.75 0.90
N CYS A 763 17.45 41.35 0.19
CA CYS A 763 17.46 41.42 -1.26
C CYS A 763 18.63 42.26 -1.79
N ASP A 764 19.04 43.33 -1.10
CA ASP A 764 20.22 44.11 -1.48
C ASP A 764 21.51 43.29 -1.31
N ALA A 765 21.60 42.50 -0.22
CA ALA A 765 22.72 41.58 -0.03
C ALA A 765 22.73 40.44 -1.07
N TRP A 766 21.56 39.97 -1.50
CA TRP A 766 21.42 39.01 -2.60
C TRP A 766 21.89 39.61 -3.93
N ALA A 767 21.46 40.83 -4.26
CA ALA A 767 21.90 41.54 -5.47
C ALA A 767 23.43 41.75 -5.50
N ALA A 768 24.06 41.92 -4.34
CA ALA A 768 25.50 42.08 -4.20
C ALA A 768 26.32 40.79 -4.40
N LEU A 769 25.69 39.61 -4.52
CA LEU A 769 26.40 38.37 -4.88
C LEU A 769 26.97 38.45 -6.30
N SER A 770 28.06 37.70 -6.54
CA SER A 770 28.68 37.61 -7.86
C SER A 770 27.70 37.05 -8.89
N ASP A 771 27.67 37.68 -10.06
CA ASP A 771 26.94 37.24 -11.24
C ASP A 771 27.81 36.42 -12.20
N GLU A 772 29.08 36.19 -11.82
CA GLU A 772 30.02 35.42 -12.64
C GLU A 772 29.75 33.92 -12.50
N GLU A 773 29.45 33.28 -13.64
CA GLU A 773 29.41 31.82 -13.76
C GLU A 773 30.82 31.22 -13.64
N LYS A 774 30.93 30.08 -12.97
CA LYS A 774 32.15 29.24 -12.99
C LYS A 774 31.94 28.08 -13.95
N GLU A 775 33.01 27.49 -14.49
CA GLU A 775 32.90 26.34 -15.41
C GLU A 775 31.92 25.29 -14.85
N ASP A 776 30.80 25.10 -15.57
CA ASP A 776 29.68 24.20 -15.28
C ASP A 776 28.83 24.46 -14.02
N LEU A 777 28.89 25.66 -13.40
CA LEU A 777 28.08 26.03 -12.23
C LEU A 777 27.39 27.40 -12.39
N PRO A 778 26.11 27.54 -11.98
CA PRO A 778 25.41 28.83 -11.98
C PRO A 778 26.12 29.85 -11.09
N SER A 779 25.87 31.14 -11.34
CA SER A 779 26.41 32.21 -10.49
C SER A 779 25.89 32.06 -9.04
N PRO A 780 26.65 32.45 -8.01
CA PRO A 780 26.16 32.45 -6.63
C PRO A 780 24.85 33.21 -6.43
N ARG A 781 24.59 34.23 -7.26
CA ARG A 781 23.33 34.99 -7.26
C ARG A 781 22.15 34.13 -7.74
N ASP A 782 22.34 33.36 -8.80
CA ASP A 782 21.30 32.49 -9.36
C ASP A 782 21.08 31.22 -8.52
N ASP A 783 22.16 30.64 -7.99
CA ASP A 783 22.13 29.43 -7.16
C ASP A 783 21.29 29.62 -5.88
N LEU A 784 21.28 30.83 -5.30
CA LEU A 784 20.47 31.12 -4.12
C LEU A 784 18.96 30.96 -4.37
N ALA A 785 18.49 31.25 -5.59
CA ALA A 785 17.09 31.05 -6.00
C ALA A 785 16.77 29.59 -6.35
N ALA A 786 17.78 28.72 -6.44
CA ALA A 786 17.62 27.33 -6.84
C ALA A 786 17.08 26.45 -5.69
N ASP A 787 17.19 25.13 -5.88
CA ASP A 787 16.53 24.02 -5.20
C ASP A 787 15.92 24.28 -3.79
N HIS A 788 16.66 24.80 -2.82
CA HIS A 788 16.18 24.87 -1.44
C HIS A 788 15.04 25.87 -1.19
N LEU A 789 15.18 27.12 -1.63
CA LEU A 789 14.22 28.20 -1.35
C LEU A 789 12.99 28.11 -2.26
N ARG A 790 13.23 27.78 -3.54
CA ARG A 790 12.19 27.56 -4.54
C ARG A 790 11.26 26.41 -4.16
N TRP A 791 11.80 25.26 -3.71
CA TRP A 791 10.95 24.16 -3.25
C TRP A 791 10.17 24.51 -1.98
N ALA A 792 10.76 25.32 -1.09
CA ALA A 792 10.08 25.81 0.11
C ALA A 792 8.89 26.69 -0.24
N PHE A 793 9.07 27.73 -1.05
CA PHE A 793 8.00 28.65 -1.44
C PHE A 793 6.95 28.04 -2.36
N ARG A 794 7.32 27.04 -3.17
CA ARG A 794 6.34 26.23 -3.90
C ARG A 794 5.34 25.57 -2.94
N ARG A 795 5.80 25.10 -1.80
CA ARG A 795 4.99 24.39 -0.82
C ARG A 795 4.29 25.32 0.17
N TRP A 796 4.96 26.39 0.58
CA TRP A 796 4.44 27.44 1.46
C TRP A 796 4.64 28.80 0.79
N PRO A 797 3.71 29.22 -0.08
CA PRO A 797 3.83 30.50 -0.77
C PRO A 797 3.95 31.65 0.23
N PRO A 798 4.94 32.56 0.09
CA PRO A 798 5.15 33.66 1.02
C PRO A 798 4.18 34.81 0.69
N VAL A 799 2.88 34.60 0.93
CA VAL A 799 1.79 35.44 0.40
C VAL A 799 2.00 36.93 0.68
N ALA A 800 2.41 37.28 1.89
CA ALA A 800 2.65 38.66 2.30
C ALA A 800 3.87 39.32 1.60
N ALA A 801 4.85 38.53 1.19
CA ALA A 801 6.05 39.00 0.51
C ALA A 801 5.96 38.96 -1.03
N LEU A 802 4.96 38.28 -1.59
CA LEU A 802 4.88 38.02 -3.04
C LEU A 802 4.92 39.30 -3.88
N ASP A 803 4.14 40.32 -3.51
CA ASP A 803 4.11 41.58 -4.26
C ASP A 803 5.47 42.30 -4.21
N TYR A 804 6.15 42.23 -3.06
CA TYR A 804 7.49 42.79 -2.90
C TYR A 804 8.54 42.05 -3.74
N PHE A 805 8.52 40.71 -3.74
CA PHE A 805 9.38 39.92 -4.62
C PHE A 805 9.13 40.23 -6.09
N VAL A 806 7.87 40.32 -6.52
CA VAL A 806 7.53 40.71 -7.91
C VAL A 806 8.04 42.13 -8.22
N GLN A 807 7.94 43.06 -7.28
CA GLN A 807 8.50 44.41 -7.45
C GLN A 807 10.02 44.37 -7.64
N ARG A 808 10.74 43.61 -6.83
CA ARG A 808 12.21 43.42 -6.94
C ARG A 808 12.59 42.65 -8.20
N GLY A 809 11.82 41.66 -8.60
CA GLY A 809 12.01 40.88 -9.83
C GLY A 809 11.76 41.67 -11.12
N ARG A 810 11.25 42.90 -11.04
CA ARG A 810 11.18 43.84 -12.19
C ARG A 810 12.42 44.72 -12.32
N GLN A 811 13.34 44.68 -11.36
CA GLN A 811 14.62 45.41 -11.40
C GLN A 811 15.69 44.49 -11.98
N ASP A 812 16.61 45.04 -12.79
CA ASP A 812 17.54 44.24 -13.60
C ASP A 812 18.45 43.32 -12.75
N GLU A 813 18.85 43.74 -11.55
CA GLU A 813 19.81 43.02 -10.70
C GLU A 813 19.33 41.65 -10.20
N LEU A 814 18.03 41.49 -9.92
CA LEU A 814 17.43 40.25 -9.39
C LEU A 814 16.33 39.68 -10.28
N ARG A 815 16.18 40.22 -11.49
CA ARG A 815 15.09 39.85 -12.41
C ARG A 815 15.06 38.34 -12.68
N TRP A 816 16.19 37.77 -13.08
CA TRP A 816 16.28 36.35 -13.38
C TRP A 816 16.17 35.45 -12.13
N PRO A 817 16.96 35.65 -11.05
CA PRO A 817 16.84 34.83 -9.84
C PRO A 817 15.43 34.80 -9.24
N ILE A 818 14.74 35.94 -9.15
CA ILE A 818 13.38 35.99 -8.60
C ILE A 818 12.38 35.32 -9.55
N THR A 819 12.52 35.52 -10.86
CA THR A 819 11.67 34.83 -11.85
C THR A 819 11.81 33.31 -11.71
N TYR A 820 13.03 32.82 -11.55
CA TYR A 820 13.30 31.40 -11.35
C TYR A 820 12.72 30.87 -10.02
N MET A 821 12.91 31.59 -8.92
CA MET A 821 12.38 31.24 -7.60
C MET A 821 10.84 31.16 -7.58
N LEU A 822 10.15 32.09 -8.23
CA LEU A 822 8.68 32.16 -8.26
C LEU A 822 8.05 31.22 -9.31
N HIS A 823 8.83 30.66 -10.22
CA HIS A 823 8.37 29.91 -11.39
C HIS A 823 7.38 28.77 -11.08
N SER A 824 7.50 28.13 -9.90
CA SER A 824 6.70 26.97 -9.52
C SER A 824 5.63 27.24 -8.45
N ILE A 825 5.38 28.52 -8.12
CA ILE A 825 4.40 28.92 -7.10
C ILE A 825 3.00 29.05 -7.72
N ASP A 826 2.05 28.29 -7.18
CA ASP A 826 0.64 28.32 -7.58
C ASP A 826 -0.11 29.46 -6.85
N HIS A 827 0.20 30.70 -7.20
CA HIS A 827 -0.49 31.90 -6.73
C HIS A 827 -0.72 32.87 -7.90
N PRO A 828 -1.91 33.50 -8.03
CA PRO A 828 -2.24 34.35 -9.19
C PRO A 828 -1.19 35.43 -9.50
N THR A 829 -0.67 36.11 -8.48
CA THR A 829 0.38 37.14 -8.64
C THR A 829 1.68 36.56 -9.21
N ALA A 830 2.14 35.42 -8.69
CA ALA A 830 3.38 34.78 -9.13
C ALA A 830 3.25 34.22 -10.54
N VAL A 831 2.14 33.53 -10.83
CA VAL A 831 1.84 32.99 -12.17
C VAL A 831 1.79 34.10 -13.21
N LEU A 832 1.10 35.21 -12.92
CA LEU A 832 1.01 36.34 -13.84
C LEU A 832 2.38 36.93 -14.14
N PHE A 833 3.21 37.15 -13.12
CA PHE A 833 4.57 37.66 -13.27
C PHE A 833 5.44 36.72 -14.12
N VAL A 834 5.45 35.42 -13.80
CA VAL A 834 6.25 34.42 -14.52
C VAL A 834 5.83 34.30 -15.98
N VAL A 835 4.52 34.26 -16.27
CA VAL A 835 4.01 34.20 -17.64
C VAL A 835 4.40 35.44 -18.45
N GLN A 836 4.42 36.63 -17.83
CA GLN A 836 4.87 37.85 -18.48
C GLN A 836 6.37 37.80 -18.83
N GLU A 837 7.20 37.25 -17.94
CA GLU A 837 8.64 37.06 -18.19
C GLU A 837 8.88 36.02 -19.29
N LEU A 838 8.19 34.88 -19.26
CA LEU A 838 8.23 33.87 -20.33
C LEU A 838 7.87 34.49 -21.69
N ALA A 839 6.81 35.28 -21.74
CA ALA A 839 6.40 36.00 -22.97
C ALA A 839 7.39 37.09 -23.38
N SER A 840 8.12 37.71 -22.45
CA SER A 840 9.20 38.65 -22.77
C SER A 840 10.40 37.95 -23.40
N ILE A 841 10.82 36.82 -22.82
CA ILE A 841 11.92 35.99 -23.34
C ILE A 841 11.56 35.48 -24.72
N GLN A 842 10.36 34.95 -24.92
CA GLN A 842 9.89 34.46 -26.21
C GLN A 842 9.92 35.56 -27.28
N ARG A 843 9.42 36.77 -26.97
CA ARG A 843 9.48 37.93 -27.90
C ARG A 843 10.91 38.35 -28.24
N SER A 844 11.86 38.24 -27.32
CA SER A 844 13.28 38.55 -27.61
C SER A 844 13.95 37.52 -28.52
N LEU A 845 13.42 36.30 -28.59
CA LEU A 845 13.93 35.21 -29.43
C LEU A 845 13.21 35.11 -30.79
N GLU A 846 12.07 35.77 -30.96
CA GLU A 846 11.33 35.82 -32.23
C GLU A 846 12.20 36.39 -33.36
N GLY A 847 12.40 35.59 -34.42
CA GLY A 847 13.25 35.95 -35.56
C GLY A 847 14.74 35.60 -35.40
N THR A 848 15.11 34.91 -34.31
CA THR A 848 16.45 34.34 -34.10
C THR A 848 16.42 32.81 -34.22
N ASP A 849 17.59 32.18 -34.49
CA ASP A 849 17.75 30.71 -34.43
C ASP A 849 17.98 30.20 -32.99
N SER A 850 17.84 31.07 -31.98
CA SER A 850 18.09 30.75 -30.56
C SER A 850 16.81 30.30 -29.86
N PHE A 851 16.94 29.41 -28.86
CA PHE A 851 15.81 28.95 -28.04
C PHE A 851 16.17 29.02 -26.56
N SER A 852 15.16 29.19 -25.70
CA SER A 852 15.33 29.19 -24.24
C SER A 852 14.84 27.87 -23.65
N HIS A 853 15.76 27.14 -22.99
CA HIS A 853 15.43 25.93 -22.25
C HIS A 853 14.37 26.18 -21.15
N PHE A 854 14.40 27.36 -20.52
CA PHE A 854 13.43 27.76 -19.49
C PHE A 854 12.02 27.91 -20.07
N VAL A 855 11.88 28.57 -21.22
CA VAL A 855 10.57 28.71 -21.89
C VAL A 855 10.05 27.37 -22.41
N SER A 856 10.92 26.54 -22.98
CA SER A 856 10.52 25.23 -23.51
C SER A 856 10.13 24.23 -22.41
N SER A 857 10.80 24.29 -21.26
CA SER A 857 10.52 23.42 -20.11
C SER A 857 9.48 24.01 -19.14
N ALA A 858 9.04 25.25 -19.34
CA ALA A 858 8.04 25.88 -18.49
C ALA A 858 6.76 25.02 -18.43
N SER A 859 6.31 24.44 -19.55
CA SER A 859 5.18 23.50 -19.55
C SER A 859 5.45 22.17 -18.82
N ASP A 860 6.72 21.77 -18.74
CA ASP A 860 7.21 20.53 -18.12
C ASP A 860 7.47 20.70 -16.60
N GLU A 861 7.68 21.92 -16.11
CA GLU A 861 7.56 22.22 -14.69
C GLU A 861 6.14 21.95 -14.16
N TRP A 862 5.17 22.09 -15.06
CA TRP A 862 3.79 21.65 -14.89
C TRP A 862 3.54 20.20 -15.41
N ARG A 863 4.57 19.46 -15.89
CA ARG A 863 4.63 18.01 -16.30
C ARG A 863 6.07 17.36 -16.27
N ARG A 864 6.43 16.52 -15.30
CA ARG A 864 7.85 16.10 -14.98
C ARG A 864 8.52 14.96 -15.81
N ALA A 865 9.87 14.99 -15.99
CA ALA A 865 10.83 13.84 -16.18
C ALA A 865 12.36 14.18 -15.97
N GLN A 866 13.28 13.17 -15.95
CA GLN A 866 14.63 13.03 -15.28
C GLN A 866 15.93 12.97 -16.19
N SER A 867 17.17 12.87 -15.61
CA SER A 867 18.55 12.89 -16.24
C SER A 867 19.67 12.01 -15.59
N ALA A 868 20.89 11.98 -16.20
CA ALA A 868 22.12 11.14 -16.07
C ALA A 868 22.56 10.49 -14.73
N LEU A 869 22.00 10.87 -13.59
CA LEU A 869 21.84 9.98 -12.42
C LEU A 869 21.24 8.63 -12.84
N ASP A 870 20.52 8.61 -13.96
CA ASP A 870 19.87 7.51 -14.64
C ASP A 870 20.75 6.28 -14.89
N LEU A 871 22.08 6.37 -15.08
CA LEU A 871 22.91 5.20 -15.44
C LEU A 871 23.33 4.38 -14.21
N HIS A 872 23.72 5.05 -13.12
CA HIS A 872 23.83 4.41 -11.80
C HIS A 872 22.45 3.99 -11.30
N THR A 873 21.42 4.82 -11.50
CA THR A 873 20.03 4.49 -11.16
C THR A 873 19.52 3.30 -11.96
N LEU A 874 19.97 3.08 -13.19
CA LEU A 874 19.64 1.92 -14.00
C LEU A 874 20.37 0.67 -13.50
N TRP A 875 21.64 0.79 -13.09
CA TRP A 875 22.38 -0.28 -12.44
C TRP A 875 21.73 -0.70 -11.10
N ASP A 876 21.38 0.28 -10.25
CA ASP A 876 20.63 0.09 -9.00
C ASP A 876 19.20 -0.43 -9.26
N ALA A 877 18.54 0.05 -10.32
CA ALA A 877 17.23 -0.42 -10.73
C ALA A 877 17.31 -1.89 -11.11
N CYS A 878 18.30 -2.33 -11.90
CA CYS A 878 18.48 -3.73 -12.25
C CYS A 878 18.69 -4.64 -11.01
N ASN A 879 19.39 -4.14 -9.98
CA ASN A 879 19.54 -4.84 -8.69
C ASN A 879 18.19 -4.93 -7.94
N ASN A 880 17.47 -3.81 -7.81
CA ASN A 880 16.14 -3.74 -7.17
C ASN A 880 15.05 -4.55 -7.92
N GLN A 881 15.36 -5.02 -9.12
CA GLN A 881 14.46 -5.63 -10.09
C GLN A 881 14.58 -7.14 -10.24
N GLY A 882 15.63 -7.75 -9.69
CA GLY A 882 15.91 -9.14 -9.96
C GLY A 882 16.67 -9.39 -11.28
N TRP A 883 17.08 -8.34 -12.00
CA TRP A 883 17.57 -8.44 -13.39
C TRP A 883 19.09 -8.66 -13.46
N PHE A 884 19.58 -9.60 -12.66
CA PHE A 884 21.01 -9.77 -12.40
C PHE A 884 21.80 -10.31 -13.58
N ALA A 885 21.17 -11.10 -14.46
CA ALA A 885 21.81 -11.59 -15.68
C ALA A 885 22.04 -10.44 -16.68
N THR A 886 21.01 -9.64 -16.93
CA THR A 886 21.02 -8.49 -17.85
C THR A 886 21.94 -7.36 -17.36
N ARG A 887 21.93 -7.07 -16.05
CA ARG A 887 22.86 -6.11 -15.43
C ARG A 887 24.32 -6.51 -15.67
N ARG A 888 24.64 -7.78 -15.40
CA ARG A 888 25.98 -8.36 -15.56
C ARG A 888 26.49 -8.27 -16.98
N GLU A 889 25.62 -8.53 -17.95
CA GLU A 889 25.98 -8.50 -19.37
C GLU A 889 26.15 -7.08 -19.92
N LEU A 890 25.29 -6.13 -19.52
CA LEU A 890 25.16 -4.85 -20.22
C LEU A 890 25.73 -3.63 -19.47
N LEU A 891 25.76 -3.68 -18.13
CA LEU A 891 26.00 -2.49 -17.30
C LEU A 891 27.26 -2.59 -16.44
N ASP A 892 27.62 -3.78 -15.95
CA ASP A 892 28.74 -3.94 -15.01
C ASP A 892 30.09 -3.50 -15.59
N GLY A 893 30.33 -3.78 -16.89
CA GLY A 893 31.54 -3.33 -17.58
C GLY A 893 31.54 -1.85 -17.98
N ARG A 894 30.46 -1.12 -17.73
CA ARG A 894 30.27 0.30 -18.08
C ARG A 894 30.23 1.24 -16.88
N LEU A 895 30.20 0.70 -15.66
CA LEU A 895 30.37 1.47 -14.43
C LEU A 895 31.78 2.06 -14.36
N GLN A 896 31.87 3.35 -14.03
CA GLN A 896 33.13 4.04 -13.77
C GLN A 896 33.31 4.25 -12.25
N PRO A 897 34.54 4.39 -11.73
CA PRO A 897 34.76 4.81 -10.35
C PRO A 897 34.00 6.11 -10.04
N PRO A 898 33.33 6.21 -8.87
CA PRO A 898 33.43 5.32 -7.71
C PRO A 898 32.45 4.12 -7.69
N PHE A 899 31.59 3.94 -8.70
CA PHE A 899 30.44 3.03 -8.62
C PHE A 899 30.72 1.54 -8.91
N THR A 900 31.95 1.19 -9.29
CA THR A 900 32.37 -0.21 -9.48
C THR A 900 32.56 -0.98 -8.17
N ALA A 901 32.60 -0.29 -7.02
CA ALA A 901 32.77 -0.89 -5.69
C ALA A 901 31.51 -1.63 -5.15
N TYR A 902 30.37 -1.58 -5.84
CA TYR A 902 29.08 -2.12 -5.37
C TYR A 902 28.75 -3.54 -5.91
N LEU A 903 29.64 -4.19 -6.66
CA LEU A 903 29.42 -5.51 -7.24
C LEU A 903 29.70 -6.64 -6.22
N TRP A 904 28.71 -7.46 -5.88
CA TRP A 904 28.91 -8.66 -5.04
C TRP A 904 29.65 -9.77 -5.80
N ASP A 905 30.74 -10.27 -5.21
CA ASP A 905 31.52 -11.42 -5.68
C ASP A 905 31.67 -12.42 -4.53
N ALA A 906 31.07 -13.61 -4.69
CA ALA A 906 31.13 -14.70 -3.72
C ALA A 906 32.55 -15.22 -3.47
N ALA A 907 33.52 -14.90 -4.34
CA ALA A 907 34.93 -15.24 -4.19
C ALA A 907 35.78 -14.17 -3.46
N ARG A 908 35.23 -12.98 -3.17
CA ARG A 908 35.93 -11.86 -2.50
C ARG A 908 35.38 -11.35 -1.14
N PRO A 909 34.45 -12.03 -0.43
CA PRO A 909 33.72 -11.38 0.67
C PRO A 909 34.60 -10.98 1.85
N ALA A 910 35.69 -11.69 2.15
CA ALA A 910 36.52 -11.40 3.31
C ALA A 910 37.36 -10.11 3.17
N ASP A 911 37.85 -9.80 1.97
CA ASP A 911 38.71 -8.63 1.72
C ASP A 911 37.88 -7.33 1.66
N GLU A 912 36.67 -7.38 1.10
CA GLU A 912 35.73 -6.26 1.14
C GLU A 912 35.21 -6.02 2.55
N LEU A 913 34.80 -7.07 3.28
CA LEU A 913 34.39 -6.94 4.68
C LEU A 913 35.52 -6.41 5.59
N ASP A 914 36.78 -6.77 5.31
CA ASP A 914 37.96 -6.22 6.00
C ASP A 914 38.18 -4.74 5.70
N LYS A 915 38.10 -4.35 4.43
CA LYS A 915 38.22 -2.95 4.00
C LYS A 915 37.08 -2.10 4.60
N MET A 916 35.88 -2.65 4.68
CA MET A 916 34.71 -2.03 5.29
C MET A 916 34.82 -1.91 6.81
N ALA A 917 35.35 -2.93 7.48
CA ALA A 917 35.68 -2.88 8.90
C ALA A 917 36.71 -1.77 9.20
N ALA A 918 37.63 -1.51 8.27
CA ALA A 918 38.59 -0.41 8.37
C ALA A 918 37.97 0.98 8.10
N GLU A 919 36.95 1.08 7.24
CA GLU A 919 36.30 2.36 6.86
C GLU A 919 35.15 2.80 7.80
N GLN A 920 34.70 1.96 8.74
CA GLN A 920 33.62 2.26 9.72
C GLN A 920 32.31 2.80 9.13
N ARG A 921 31.94 2.43 7.90
CA ARG A 921 30.70 2.87 7.26
C ARG A 921 29.58 1.84 7.48
N PRO A 922 28.50 2.13 8.22
CA PRO A 922 27.44 1.16 8.52
C PRO A 922 26.37 0.98 7.42
N SER A 923 26.30 1.84 6.40
CA SER A 923 25.22 1.91 5.39
C SER A 923 25.30 0.87 4.26
N TRP A 924 25.91 -0.30 4.49
CA TRP A 924 26.31 -1.23 3.42
C TRP A 924 25.51 -2.53 3.35
N ILE A 925 24.88 -2.96 4.45
CA ILE A 925 24.02 -4.15 4.48
C ILE A 925 22.92 -4.02 3.40
N ASP A 926 22.37 -2.82 3.24
CA ASP A 926 21.40 -2.50 2.19
C ASP A 926 21.92 -2.67 0.78
N ASN A 927 23.22 -2.49 0.51
CA ASN A 927 23.76 -2.58 -0.85
C ASN A 927 23.99 -4.03 -1.29
N PHE A 928 24.33 -4.93 -0.38
CA PHE A 928 24.43 -6.37 -0.69
C PHE A 928 23.10 -7.11 -0.59
N LEU A 929 22.19 -6.68 0.28
CA LEU A 929 20.82 -7.22 0.29
C LEU A 929 20.01 -6.87 -0.98
N LYS A 930 20.52 -5.93 -1.81
CA LYS A 930 19.97 -5.59 -3.13
C LYS A 930 20.48 -6.50 -4.26
N THR A 931 21.45 -7.40 -4.04
CA THR A 931 22.12 -8.17 -5.11
C THR A 931 21.79 -9.67 -5.11
N ASP A 932 20.55 -10.07 -5.41
CA ASP A 932 20.10 -11.49 -5.63
C ASP A 932 20.38 -12.52 -4.51
N VAL A 933 20.98 -12.13 -3.40
CA VAL A 933 21.44 -13.10 -2.40
C VAL A 933 20.37 -13.29 -1.34
N LEU A 934 20.01 -14.55 -1.05
CA LEU A 934 19.06 -14.87 0.02
C LEU A 934 19.62 -14.44 1.38
N TRP A 935 18.75 -14.00 2.31
CA TRP A 935 19.20 -13.63 3.67
C TRP A 935 20.01 -14.75 4.34
N SER A 936 19.62 -16.00 4.16
CA SER A 936 20.35 -17.16 4.68
C SER A 936 21.77 -17.29 4.11
N GLU A 937 21.98 -16.91 2.86
CA GLU A 937 23.29 -16.94 2.20
C GLU A 937 24.17 -15.78 2.69
N VAL A 938 23.60 -14.56 2.75
CA VAL A 938 24.29 -13.39 3.32
C VAL A 938 24.68 -13.66 4.77
N LEU A 939 23.73 -14.15 5.59
CA LEU A 939 23.97 -14.49 6.99
C LEU A 939 25.02 -15.60 7.12
N GLY A 940 24.97 -16.63 6.26
CA GLY A 940 25.99 -17.67 6.21
C GLY A 940 27.39 -17.13 5.94
N THR A 941 27.54 -16.18 5.00
CA THR A 941 28.82 -15.51 4.71
C THR A 941 29.27 -14.63 5.88
N LEU A 942 28.36 -13.86 6.49
CA LEU A 942 28.66 -13.01 7.64
C LEU A 942 29.13 -13.82 8.85
N VAL A 943 28.48 -14.96 9.12
CA VAL A 943 28.86 -15.87 10.20
C VAL A 943 30.22 -16.50 9.92
N ALA A 944 30.45 -17.01 8.71
CA ALA A 944 31.75 -17.59 8.33
C ALA A 944 32.89 -16.54 8.44
N TRP A 945 32.61 -15.29 8.09
CA TRP A 945 33.57 -14.18 8.23
C TRP A 945 33.81 -13.81 9.70
N LEU A 946 32.76 -13.72 10.52
CA LEU A 946 32.88 -13.51 11.97
C LEU A 946 33.68 -14.64 12.63
N ASP A 947 33.45 -15.89 12.24
CA ASP A 947 34.19 -17.06 12.74
C ASP A 947 35.67 -17.02 12.37
N ALA A 948 36.00 -16.52 11.17
CA ALA A 948 37.36 -16.38 10.71
C ALA A 948 38.11 -15.23 11.41
N ARG A 949 37.44 -14.11 11.69
CA ARG A 949 38.07 -12.90 12.24
C ARG A 949 38.06 -12.83 13.76
N ARG A 950 36.99 -13.31 14.39
CA ARG A 950 36.74 -13.27 15.85
C ARG A 950 37.09 -11.92 16.49
N SER A 951 36.75 -10.83 15.81
CA SER A 951 37.03 -9.47 16.27
C SER A 951 35.75 -8.74 16.67
N LEU A 952 35.89 -7.72 17.51
CA LEU A 952 34.77 -6.87 17.95
C LEU A 952 34.10 -6.17 16.76
N THR A 953 34.87 -5.65 15.80
CA THR A 953 34.33 -5.00 14.60
C THR A 953 33.51 -5.95 13.75
N ALA A 954 33.94 -7.21 13.63
CA ALA A 954 33.16 -8.22 12.93
C ALA A 954 31.85 -8.51 13.65
N LEU A 955 31.88 -8.62 14.98
CA LEU A 955 30.68 -8.84 15.79
C LEU A 955 29.70 -7.67 15.69
N GLN A 956 30.19 -6.42 15.68
CA GLN A 956 29.36 -5.22 15.49
C GLN A 956 28.60 -5.26 14.17
N ILE A 957 29.27 -5.65 13.09
CA ILE A 957 28.71 -5.78 11.75
C ILE A 957 27.59 -6.83 11.72
N VAL A 958 27.85 -8.03 12.24
CA VAL A 958 26.86 -9.11 12.25
C VAL A 958 25.68 -8.75 13.15
N ALA A 959 25.94 -8.17 14.32
CA ALA A 959 24.90 -7.68 15.22
C ALA A 959 24.02 -6.62 14.55
N MET A 960 24.59 -5.69 13.77
CA MET A 960 23.82 -4.71 13.00
C MET A 960 22.95 -5.35 11.91
N ALA A 961 23.47 -6.34 11.18
CA ALA A 961 22.70 -7.08 10.18
C ALA A 961 21.53 -7.85 10.81
N LEU A 962 21.76 -8.50 11.95
CA LEU A 962 20.72 -9.19 12.72
C LEU A 962 19.68 -8.21 13.25
N LYS A 963 20.08 -7.05 13.76
CA LYS A 963 19.16 -5.97 14.16
C LYS A 963 18.28 -5.46 13.03
N TYR A 964 18.72 -5.61 11.78
CA TYR A 964 18.00 -5.15 10.59
C TYR A 964 17.10 -6.21 9.96
N ARG A 965 17.54 -7.47 9.86
CA ARG A 965 16.77 -8.56 9.21
C ARG A 965 16.69 -9.89 9.96
N GLY A 966 17.49 -10.07 11.01
CA GLY A 966 17.52 -11.29 11.82
C GLY A 966 16.22 -11.60 12.57
N THR A 967 15.94 -12.89 12.69
CA THR A 967 14.87 -13.48 13.52
C THR A 967 15.40 -13.85 14.91
N ARG A 968 14.53 -14.24 15.87
CA ARG A 968 15.02 -14.71 17.18
C ARG A 968 15.82 -16.02 17.05
N GLU A 969 15.58 -16.82 16.02
CA GLU A 969 16.39 -18.01 15.75
C GLU A 969 17.82 -17.65 15.35
N ASP A 970 17.98 -16.60 14.54
CA ASP A 970 19.29 -16.11 14.09
C ASP A 970 20.16 -15.59 15.26
N LEU A 971 19.55 -15.13 16.36
CA LEU A 971 20.29 -14.69 17.56
C LEU A 971 21.15 -15.80 18.17
N ARG A 972 20.81 -17.08 17.96
CA ARG A 972 21.62 -18.21 18.45
C ARG A 972 23.03 -18.19 17.89
N LEU A 973 23.24 -17.57 16.72
CA LEU A 973 24.53 -17.43 16.07
C LEU A 973 25.47 -16.51 16.86
N LEU A 974 24.93 -15.53 17.59
CA LEU A 974 25.74 -14.62 18.42
C LEU A 974 26.19 -15.27 19.74
N ARG A 975 25.44 -16.24 20.25
CA ARG A 975 25.70 -16.88 21.57
C ARG A 975 27.06 -17.56 21.66
N ILE A 976 27.59 -18.03 20.54
CA ILE A 976 28.92 -18.66 20.45
C ILE A 976 30.04 -17.68 20.85
N TYR A 977 29.77 -16.37 20.75
CA TYR A 977 30.72 -15.31 21.03
C TYR A 977 30.47 -14.59 22.37
N GLU A 978 29.51 -15.03 23.18
CA GLU A 978 29.30 -14.51 24.55
C GLU A 978 30.54 -14.67 25.44
N GLY A 979 31.38 -15.68 25.15
CA GLY A 979 32.65 -15.93 25.83
C GLY A 979 33.83 -15.09 25.34
N MET A 980 33.65 -14.12 24.42
CA MET A 980 34.71 -13.18 24.06
C MET A 980 35.12 -12.37 25.30
N PRO A 981 36.43 -12.16 25.54
CA PRO A 981 36.93 -11.52 26.77
C PRO A 981 36.60 -10.03 26.90
N GLU A 982 35.93 -9.42 25.92
CA GLU A 982 35.59 -8.00 25.90
C GLU A 982 34.16 -7.73 26.38
N GLU A 983 34.00 -6.93 27.43
CA GLU A 983 32.69 -6.48 27.94
C GLU A 983 31.81 -5.86 26.85
N VAL A 984 32.43 -5.16 25.88
CA VAL A 984 31.75 -4.53 24.75
C VAL A 984 31.06 -5.56 23.85
N ALA A 985 31.62 -6.77 23.70
CA ALA A 985 31.00 -7.83 22.91
C ALA A 985 29.69 -8.31 23.56
N ARG A 986 29.68 -8.52 24.88
CA ARG A 986 28.45 -8.86 25.63
C ARG A 986 27.39 -7.77 25.51
N GLN A 987 27.80 -6.50 25.59
CA GLN A 987 26.89 -5.38 25.41
C GLN A 987 26.29 -5.32 23.99
N LEU A 988 27.08 -5.57 22.95
CA LEU A 988 26.58 -5.61 21.56
C LEU A 988 25.58 -6.73 21.31
N ILE A 989 25.84 -7.91 21.86
CA ILE A 989 24.93 -9.06 21.75
C ILE A 989 23.61 -8.72 22.45
N THR A 990 23.68 -8.19 23.68
CA THR A 990 22.49 -7.79 24.46
C THR A 990 21.64 -6.75 23.72
N ASP A 991 22.28 -5.72 23.13
CA ASP A 991 21.61 -4.70 22.32
C ASP A 991 20.92 -5.29 21.09
N ALA A 992 21.58 -6.22 20.40
CA ALA A 992 21.01 -6.92 19.24
C ALA A 992 19.85 -7.84 19.61
N GLU A 993 19.97 -8.59 20.71
CA GLU A 993 18.91 -9.42 21.24
C GLU A 993 17.67 -8.58 21.61
N PHE A 994 17.86 -7.45 22.28
CA PHE A 994 16.76 -6.54 22.62
C PHE A 994 16.04 -6.06 21.36
N ALA A 995 16.77 -5.55 20.36
CA ALA A 995 16.20 -5.01 19.13
C ALA A 995 15.40 -6.07 18.34
N VAL A 996 15.94 -7.29 18.22
CA VAL A 996 15.25 -8.38 17.53
C VAL A 996 14.02 -8.85 18.32
N ARG A 997 14.13 -8.99 19.65
CA ARG A 997 12.98 -9.39 20.48
C ARG A 997 11.89 -8.33 20.54
N ARG A 998 12.25 -7.05 20.50
CA ARG A 998 11.29 -5.94 20.45
C ARG A 998 10.42 -5.98 19.20
N ARG A 999 11.01 -6.29 18.04
CA ARG A 999 10.32 -6.22 16.73
C ARG A 999 9.66 -7.53 16.28
N THR A 1000 10.23 -8.68 16.63
CA THR A 1000 9.67 -10.00 16.27
C THR A 1000 9.19 -10.70 17.52
N ILE A 1001 8.16 -11.52 17.40
CA ILE A 1001 7.66 -12.34 18.52
C ILE A 1001 8.13 -13.81 18.42
N HIS A 1002 8.54 -14.23 17.21
CA HIS A 1002 9.13 -15.52 16.88
C HIS A 1002 10.54 -15.37 16.31
#